data_AF-A0AAV5UCX4-F1
#
_entry.id   AF-A0AAV5UCX4-F1
#
_cell.length_a   1.000
_cell.length_b   1.000
_cell.length_c   1.000
_cell.angle_alpha   90.00
_cell.angle_beta   90.00
_cell.angle_gamma   90.00
#
_symmetry.space_group_name_H-M   'P 1'
#
loop_
_entity.id
_entity.type
_entity.pdbx_description
1 polymer ?
#
loop_
_entity_poly.entity_id
_entity_poly.type
_entity_poly.pdbx_seq_one_letter_code
_entity_poly.pdbx_strand_id
1 'polypeptide(L)'
;ISLVSSTLFFILEMLSRFRGGGEGRDRLLSLILSPNGDLPTVVDEEGKTIELLNDQLRGAMLSSTDESIVKVALGRVDASTSFNMICTFGLTTFSASNLLKNLDGLDESSFYEIPNVKRALPFVIAYRKRGAQGGEKFLSLLTRSLESFGKEEPMDECDAFILTPPPSIQYNNVNLPPEAPVLTKMELSKKLREMISTTSFALSSLEFRSASASETNTDVCLECLELNLKFFFSHVGAFNDMVQLLCAASEKFPSVKTKLRTLCAKVLKSAAVPPSIEDQIRKLAEGPVPSTAPKTTVPTKKPLDLKCATAEDLLETLHKRKNLTNIERARLINRFVLLRPEIIDIQMNTTEIDRQIARVFGVQSREGFDRLVAQLWLRASPETVYCILKRVLTQYNQNISPSAVMELLRHCASSSKYLNNLSKDELKTACAYMVEKVTEEFPSYPEYLINLVDFIHQLIPITGSSIMVELASHCVSIDRSTASRERRGAAAALLTELQKRFPCLHVSPCSMRISIQGGHNEISGADKELTTMLGCLFECKDDSDVASAIDSLTHIIHFNKKIVLRQLPVMSRLIARISENPSSQLKECRRFRWIINFLISSMIDLMDEIPSTNTVDLDRLIDGLLDFYEKHVSGTRDEIELSRRILDLLLSYLSSHRTDAREFIHVLGGDRVEGMIEVVRDEAFDEIKLVIDSI
;
A
#
# COMPACT_ATOMS: atom_id res chain seq x y z
N ILE A 1 -14.82 18.05 29.73
CA ILE A 1 -14.69 18.27 28.26
C ILE A 1 -14.77 16.96 27.45
N SER A 2 -13.92 15.95 27.70
CA SER A 2 -13.95 14.66 26.98
C SER A 2 -15.33 13.94 27.00
N LEU A 3 -16.00 13.92 28.17
CA LEU A 3 -17.35 13.36 28.28
C LEU A 3 -18.37 14.12 27.43
N VAL A 4 -18.37 15.46 27.52
CA VAL A 4 -19.27 16.34 26.75
C VAL A 4 -19.03 16.18 25.25
N SER A 5 -17.77 16.17 24.80
CA SER A 5 -17.39 15.92 23.40
C SER A 5 -17.86 14.55 22.91
N SER A 6 -17.69 13.50 23.71
CA SER A 6 -18.15 12.14 23.36
C SER A 6 -19.67 12.06 23.28
N THR A 7 -20.40 12.67 24.23
CA THR A 7 -21.87 12.70 24.21
C THR A 7 -22.39 13.50 23.02
N LEU A 8 -21.79 14.65 22.72
CA LEU A 8 -22.17 15.48 21.58
C LEU A 8 -21.88 14.77 20.24
N PHE A 9 -20.75 14.05 20.17
CA PHE A 9 -20.40 13.18 19.05
C PHE A 9 -21.47 12.12 18.82
N PHE A 10 -21.84 11.35 19.84
CA PHE A 10 -22.87 10.33 19.73
C PHE A 10 -24.23 10.89 19.33
N ILE A 11 -24.63 12.04 19.88
CA ILE A 11 -25.93 12.65 19.53
C ILE A 11 -25.93 13.17 18.09
N LEU A 12 -24.88 13.88 17.65
CA LEU A 12 -24.80 14.39 16.28
C LEU A 12 -24.64 13.27 15.25
N GLU A 13 -23.86 12.24 15.58
CA GLU A 13 -23.74 11.04 14.76
C GLU A 13 -25.10 10.34 14.63
N MET A 14 -25.83 10.15 15.73
CA MET A 14 -27.18 9.58 15.72
C MET A 14 -28.15 10.43 14.89
N LEU A 15 -28.17 11.76 15.09
CA LEU A 15 -29.04 12.69 14.38
C LEU A 15 -28.71 12.79 12.88
N SER A 16 -27.42 12.64 12.52
CA SER A 16 -26.98 12.59 11.12
C SER A 16 -27.42 11.32 10.39
N ARG A 17 -27.59 10.21 11.13
CA ARG A 17 -28.00 8.89 10.64
C ARG A 17 -29.53 8.69 10.65
N PHE A 18 -30.28 9.40 11.48
CA PHE A 18 -31.73 9.24 11.62
C PHE A 18 -32.51 9.97 10.51
N ARG A 19 -33.25 9.22 9.67
CA ARG A 19 -34.02 9.77 8.52
C ARG A 19 -35.45 10.22 8.83
N GLY A 20 -35.94 10.01 10.05
CA GLY A 20 -37.29 10.40 10.44
C GLY A 20 -37.38 11.88 10.80
N GLY A 21 -38.34 12.61 10.21
CA GLY A 21 -38.72 13.95 10.67
C GLY A 21 -39.62 13.86 11.90
N GLY A 22 -39.41 14.73 12.89
CA GLY A 22 -40.21 14.75 14.10
C GLY A 22 -39.79 15.87 15.06
N GLU A 23 -40.76 16.41 15.80
CA GLU A 23 -40.59 17.59 16.66
C GLU A 23 -39.48 17.41 17.72
N GLY A 24 -39.27 16.18 18.21
CA GLY A 24 -38.18 15.86 19.14
C GLY A 24 -36.78 15.94 18.51
N ARG A 25 -36.64 15.55 17.23
CA ARG A 25 -35.39 15.65 16.47
C ARG A 25 -35.05 17.11 16.18
N ASP A 26 -36.04 17.90 15.77
CA ASP A 26 -35.85 19.32 15.45
C ASP A 26 -35.53 20.16 16.69
N ARG A 27 -36.11 19.81 17.86
CA ARG A 27 -35.73 20.39 19.16
C ARG A 27 -34.32 20.01 19.58
N LEU A 28 -33.90 18.76 19.41
CA LEU A 28 -32.53 18.32 19.69
C LEU A 28 -31.50 19.00 18.77
N LEU A 29 -31.83 19.15 17.48
CA LEU A 29 -30.98 19.85 16.52
C LEU A 29 -30.85 21.33 16.87
N SER A 30 -31.94 22.02 17.23
CA SER A 30 -31.88 23.44 17.63
C SER A 30 -31.21 23.69 18.98
N LEU A 31 -31.13 22.67 19.86
CA LEU A 31 -30.37 22.73 21.11
C LEU A 31 -28.86 22.58 20.91
N ILE A 32 -28.43 21.80 19.91
CA ILE A 32 -27.03 21.41 19.72
C ILE A 32 -26.36 22.23 18.61
N LEU A 33 -27.11 22.59 17.58
CA LEU A 33 -26.63 23.29 16.40
C LEU A 33 -27.26 24.69 16.35
N SER A 34 -26.41 25.72 16.28
CA SER A 34 -26.87 27.09 16.07
C SER A 34 -27.54 27.21 14.70
N PRO A 35 -28.71 27.85 14.58
CA PRO A 35 -29.36 28.11 13.28
C PRO A 35 -28.50 28.98 12.35
N ASN A 36 -27.48 29.67 12.89
CA ASN A 36 -26.55 30.50 12.13
C ASN A 36 -25.35 29.72 11.56
N GLY A 37 -25.22 28.42 11.85
CA GLY A 37 -24.10 27.60 11.38
C GLY A 37 -22.84 27.66 12.26
N ASP A 38 -22.95 28.25 13.46
CA ASP A 38 -21.83 28.32 14.40
C ASP A 38 -21.45 26.94 14.95
N LEU A 39 -20.14 26.68 15.03
CA LEU A 39 -19.58 25.42 15.52
C LEU A 39 -19.84 25.29 17.04
N PRO A 40 -20.16 24.10 17.56
CA PRO A 40 -20.26 23.88 19.00
C PRO A 40 -18.89 24.05 19.65
N THR A 41 -18.73 25.07 20.50
CA THR A 41 -17.50 25.35 21.25
C THR A 41 -17.73 25.22 22.74
N VAL A 42 -16.76 24.67 23.46
CA VAL A 42 -16.72 24.67 24.93
C VAL A 42 -15.55 25.51 25.39
N VAL A 43 -15.77 26.39 26.37
CA VAL A 43 -14.71 27.15 27.01
C VAL A 43 -14.09 26.28 28.10
N ASP A 44 -12.77 26.11 28.06
CA ASP A 44 -12.01 25.39 29.09
C ASP A 44 -11.85 26.24 30.38
N GLU A 45 -11.41 25.63 31.47
CA GLU A 45 -11.13 26.26 32.77
C GLU A 45 -10.13 27.45 32.66
N GLU A 46 -9.26 27.45 31.65
CA GLU A 46 -8.31 28.53 31.31
C GLU A 46 -8.92 29.62 30.40
N GLY A 47 -10.21 29.53 30.05
CA GLY A 47 -10.89 30.50 29.19
C GLY A 47 -10.70 30.28 27.68
N LYS A 48 -10.05 29.19 27.26
CA LYS A 48 -9.80 28.87 25.85
C LYS A 48 -11.02 28.18 25.23
N THR A 49 -11.50 28.68 24.10
CA THR A 49 -12.56 28.02 23.32
C THR A 49 -12.01 26.80 22.58
N ILE A 50 -12.52 25.62 22.91
CA ILE A 50 -12.24 24.34 22.26
C ILE A 50 -13.40 24.02 21.31
N GLU A 51 -13.11 23.89 20.02
CA GLU A 51 -14.07 23.39 19.03
C GLU A 51 -14.33 21.90 19.28
N LEU A 52 -15.60 21.51 19.42
CA LEU A 52 -15.98 20.13 19.72
C LEU A 52 -16.05 19.24 18.46
N LEU A 53 -16.01 19.83 17.26
CA LEU A 53 -16.13 19.13 15.98
C LEU A 53 -14.76 18.71 15.45
N ASN A 54 -14.41 17.43 15.66
CA ASN A 54 -13.26 16.81 15.01
C ASN A 54 -13.57 16.43 13.53
N ASP A 55 -12.53 16.14 12.75
CA ASP A 55 -12.66 15.81 11.31
C ASP A 55 -13.51 14.56 11.07
N GLN A 56 -13.48 13.60 12.00
CA GLN A 56 -14.26 12.37 11.95
C GLN A 56 -15.78 12.66 12.01
N LEU A 57 -16.20 13.51 12.95
CA LEU A 57 -17.60 13.91 13.12
C LEU A 57 -18.06 14.78 11.94
N ARG A 58 -17.20 15.69 11.45
CA ARG A 58 -17.49 16.48 10.25
C ARG A 58 -17.72 15.57 9.03
N GLY A 59 -16.88 14.56 8.82
CA GLY A 59 -17.07 13.57 7.74
C GLY A 59 -18.41 12.81 7.82
N ALA A 60 -18.81 12.39 9.02
CA ALA A 60 -20.12 11.75 9.26
C ALA A 60 -21.28 12.72 8.97
N MET A 61 -21.20 13.95 9.49
CA MET A 61 -22.21 14.99 9.29
C MET A 61 -22.39 15.40 7.82
N LEU A 62 -21.30 15.45 7.04
CA LEU A 62 -21.34 15.74 5.60
C LEU A 62 -22.07 14.66 4.78
N SER A 63 -22.23 13.47 5.33
CA SER A 63 -23.00 12.38 4.71
C SER A 63 -24.50 12.46 5.04
N SER A 64 -24.90 13.39 5.92
CA SER A 64 -26.30 13.57 6.32
C SER A 64 -27.15 14.10 5.17
N THR A 65 -28.42 13.68 5.13
CA THR A 65 -29.44 14.24 4.24
C THR A 65 -30.02 15.55 4.76
N ASP A 66 -29.70 15.94 6.01
CA ASP A 66 -30.17 17.17 6.61
C ASP A 66 -29.22 18.33 6.30
N GLU A 67 -29.69 19.32 5.55
CA GLU A 67 -28.88 20.46 5.13
C GLU A 67 -28.40 21.32 6.32
N SER A 68 -29.11 21.35 7.44
CA SER A 68 -28.70 22.11 8.63
C SER A 68 -27.44 21.53 9.26
N ILE A 69 -27.38 20.20 9.38
CA ILE A 69 -26.24 19.44 9.88
C ILE A 69 -25.04 19.62 8.95
N VAL A 70 -25.28 19.52 7.63
CA VAL A 70 -24.23 19.69 6.61
C VAL A 70 -23.67 21.12 6.63
N LYS A 71 -24.52 22.14 6.78
CA LYS A 71 -24.06 23.55 6.85
C LYS A 71 -23.14 23.80 8.03
N VAL A 72 -23.43 23.22 9.20
CA VAL A 72 -22.54 23.33 10.37
C VAL A 72 -21.23 22.57 10.15
N ALA A 73 -21.28 21.38 9.54
CA ALA A 73 -20.07 20.61 9.22
C ALA A 73 -19.15 21.29 8.19
N LEU A 74 -19.74 22.10 7.30
CA LEU A 74 -19.02 22.93 6.33
C LEU A 74 -18.54 24.27 6.89
N GLY A 75 -18.91 24.61 8.13
CA GLY A 75 -18.48 25.85 8.79
C GLY A 75 -16.97 25.88 9.00
N ARG A 76 -16.30 26.93 8.48
CA ARG A 76 -14.84 27.17 8.59
C ARG A 76 -13.93 26.05 8.05
N VAL A 77 -14.39 25.27 7.07
CA VAL A 77 -13.55 24.27 6.41
C VAL A 77 -12.62 24.97 5.39
N ASP A 78 -11.32 24.89 5.63
CA ASP A 78 -10.30 25.40 4.70
C ASP A 78 -10.16 24.50 3.46
N ALA A 79 -9.35 24.93 2.49
CA ALA A 79 -9.22 24.21 1.23
C ALA A 79 -8.50 22.85 1.38
N SER A 80 -7.54 22.74 2.31
CA SER A 80 -6.84 21.48 2.62
C SER A 80 -7.77 20.45 3.25
N THR A 81 -8.58 20.87 4.23
CA THR A 81 -9.59 20.02 4.85
C THR A 81 -10.68 19.67 3.84
N SER A 82 -11.07 20.61 2.96
CA SER A 82 -12.02 20.35 1.88
C SER A 82 -11.50 19.28 0.91
N PHE A 83 -10.19 19.25 0.64
CA PHE A 83 -9.57 18.23 -0.19
C PHE A 83 -9.63 16.84 0.47
N ASN A 84 -9.30 16.75 1.75
CA ASN A 84 -9.39 15.49 2.50
C ASN A 84 -10.84 14.98 2.57
N MET A 85 -11.79 15.90 2.78
CA MET A 85 -13.21 15.57 2.84
C MET A 85 -13.81 15.20 1.48
N ILE A 86 -13.43 15.83 0.36
CA ILE A 86 -13.94 15.44 -0.97
C ILE A 86 -13.45 14.05 -1.39
N CYS A 87 -12.30 13.62 -0.88
CA CYS A 87 -11.75 12.28 -1.08
C CYS A 87 -12.46 11.20 -0.24
N THR A 88 -13.59 11.54 0.40
CA THR A 88 -14.44 10.65 1.17
C THR A 88 -15.67 10.28 0.36
N PHE A 89 -15.93 8.98 0.14
CA PHE A 89 -17.17 8.54 -0.53
C PHE A 89 -18.40 8.85 0.33
N GLY A 90 -19.61 8.85 -0.23
CA GLY A 90 -20.86 8.97 0.52
C GLY A 90 -21.34 10.38 0.87
N LEU A 91 -20.71 11.42 0.32
CA LEU A 91 -21.26 12.79 0.37
C LEU A 91 -22.58 12.89 -0.41
N THR A 92 -23.49 13.73 0.11
CA THR A 92 -24.67 14.14 -0.66
C THR A 92 -24.27 15.07 -1.81
N THR A 93 -25.14 15.25 -2.80
CA THR A 93 -24.90 16.20 -3.89
C THR A 93 -24.72 17.62 -3.35
N PHE A 94 -25.44 18.00 -2.27
CA PHE A 94 -25.30 19.29 -1.61
C PHE A 94 -23.92 19.45 -0.95
N SER A 95 -23.52 18.50 -0.10
CA SER A 95 -22.22 18.53 0.59
C SER A 95 -21.05 18.55 -0.39
N ALA A 96 -21.09 17.65 -1.40
CA ALA A 96 -20.07 17.57 -2.43
C ALA A 96 -19.99 18.88 -3.23
N SER A 97 -21.12 19.51 -3.57
CA SER A 97 -21.10 20.76 -4.33
C SER A 97 -20.44 21.90 -3.56
N ASN A 98 -20.69 22.01 -2.25
CA ASN A 98 -20.07 23.06 -1.44
C ASN A 98 -18.57 22.83 -1.24
N LEU A 99 -18.14 21.60 -1.00
CA LEU A 99 -16.72 21.27 -0.93
C LEU A 99 -15.99 21.51 -2.25
N LEU A 100 -16.61 21.16 -3.38
CA LEU A 100 -16.05 21.42 -4.71
C LEU A 100 -15.93 22.92 -5.02
N LYS A 101 -16.90 23.74 -4.58
CA LYS A 101 -16.81 25.20 -4.67
C LYS A 101 -15.67 25.77 -3.84
N ASN A 102 -15.44 25.26 -2.62
CA ASN A 102 -14.31 25.66 -1.80
C ASN A 102 -12.97 25.31 -2.50
N LEU A 103 -12.90 24.15 -3.14
CA LEU A 103 -11.71 23.73 -3.90
C LEU A 103 -11.48 24.55 -5.17
N ASP A 104 -12.53 25.05 -5.84
CA ASP A 104 -12.38 26.02 -6.93
C ASP A 104 -11.86 27.39 -6.45
N GLY A 105 -11.98 27.67 -5.15
CA GLY A 105 -11.38 28.83 -4.51
C GLY A 105 -9.85 28.77 -4.40
N LEU A 106 -9.24 27.60 -4.59
CA LEU A 106 -7.78 27.45 -4.58
C LEU A 106 -7.16 28.23 -5.75
N ASP A 107 -6.06 28.92 -5.46
CA ASP A 107 -5.14 29.43 -6.46
C ASP A 107 -4.15 28.34 -6.89
N GLU A 108 -3.42 28.57 -7.98
CA GLU A 108 -2.51 27.56 -8.53
C GLU A 108 -1.38 27.20 -7.56
N SER A 109 -0.91 28.16 -6.76
CA SER A 109 0.20 27.93 -5.82
C SER A 109 -0.19 26.97 -4.70
N SER A 110 -1.31 27.20 -4.03
CA SER A 110 -1.81 26.30 -2.98
C SER A 110 -2.29 24.95 -3.52
N PHE A 111 -2.65 24.85 -4.81
CA PHE A 111 -2.98 23.56 -5.43
C PHE A 111 -1.78 22.61 -5.47
N TYR A 112 -0.58 23.10 -5.80
CA TYR A 112 0.62 22.25 -5.88
C TYR A 112 1.23 21.90 -4.51
N GLU A 113 0.87 22.62 -3.45
CA GLU A 113 1.30 22.33 -2.07
C GLU A 113 0.54 21.15 -1.46
N ILE A 114 -0.62 20.77 -2.01
CA ILE A 114 -1.40 19.64 -1.50
C ILE A 114 -0.75 18.32 -1.98
N PRO A 115 -0.30 17.45 -1.06
CA PRO A 115 0.26 16.15 -1.44
C PRO A 115 -0.83 15.22 -1.99
N ASN A 116 -0.50 14.45 -3.04
CA ASN A 116 -1.37 13.43 -3.62
C ASN A 116 -2.70 13.94 -4.21
N VAL A 117 -2.75 15.16 -4.75
CA VAL A 117 -3.96 15.77 -5.34
C VAL A 117 -4.67 14.87 -6.36
N LYS A 118 -3.89 14.10 -7.14
CA LYS A 118 -4.40 13.11 -8.12
C LYS A 118 -5.41 12.12 -7.53
N ARG A 119 -5.37 11.86 -6.22
CA ARG A 119 -6.33 11.00 -5.50
C ARG A 119 -7.78 11.50 -5.57
N ALA A 120 -8.00 12.81 -5.69
CA ALA A 120 -9.35 13.40 -5.71
C ALA A 120 -10.08 13.20 -7.05
N LEU A 121 -9.35 13.00 -8.16
CA LEU A 121 -9.91 12.91 -9.52
C LEU A 121 -11.14 11.97 -9.65
N PRO A 122 -11.07 10.69 -9.20
CA PRO A 122 -12.23 9.79 -9.32
C PRO A 122 -13.43 10.23 -8.47
N PHE A 123 -13.22 10.96 -7.37
CA PHE A 123 -14.30 11.46 -6.50
C PHE A 123 -15.01 12.64 -7.15
N VAL A 124 -14.24 13.63 -7.60
CA VAL A 124 -14.77 14.82 -8.29
C VAL A 124 -15.61 14.39 -9.49
N ILE A 125 -15.08 13.48 -10.33
CA ILE A 125 -15.81 12.94 -11.49
C ILE A 125 -17.09 12.20 -11.04
N ALA A 126 -17.02 11.35 -10.02
CA ALA A 126 -18.17 10.58 -9.56
C ALA A 126 -19.28 11.47 -8.98
N TYR A 127 -18.93 12.51 -8.22
CA TYR A 127 -19.88 13.46 -7.64
C TYR A 127 -20.52 14.35 -8.70
N ARG A 128 -19.73 14.89 -9.64
CA ARG A 128 -20.26 15.69 -10.76
C ARG A 128 -21.18 14.88 -11.66
N LYS A 129 -20.82 13.63 -11.97
CA LYS A 129 -21.67 12.68 -12.71
C LYS A 129 -23.00 12.35 -12.01
N ARG A 130 -23.12 12.67 -10.73
CA ARG A 130 -24.34 12.52 -9.93
C ARG A 130 -25.13 13.83 -9.79
N GLY A 131 -24.64 14.92 -10.35
CA GLY A 131 -25.28 16.24 -10.32
C GLY A 131 -24.73 17.18 -9.25
N ALA A 132 -23.57 16.90 -8.63
CA ALA A 132 -22.87 17.90 -7.82
C ALA A 132 -22.33 19.02 -8.72
N GLN A 133 -22.42 20.27 -8.26
CA GLN A 133 -21.99 21.48 -8.96
C GLN A 133 -20.65 22.00 -8.42
N GLY A 134 -19.86 22.69 -9.24
CA GLY A 134 -18.52 23.17 -8.85
C GLY A 134 -17.42 22.14 -9.08
N GLY A 135 -16.18 22.55 -8.88
CA GLY A 135 -14.96 21.76 -9.07
C GLY A 135 -14.41 21.81 -10.49
N GLU A 136 -14.93 22.67 -11.37
CA GLU A 136 -14.47 22.83 -12.75
C GLU A 136 -13.01 23.28 -12.79
N LYS A 137 -12.68 24.30 -12.00
CA LYS A 137 -11.35 24.89 -11.94
C LYS A 137 -10.39 23.89 -11.32
N PHE A 138 -10.77 23.28 -10.21
CA PHE A 138 -9.99 22.24 -9.56
C PHE A 138 -9.74 21.02 -10.47
N LEU A 139 -10.76 20.58 -11.23
CA LEU A 139 -10.61 19.50 -12.21
C LEU A 139 -9.67 19.90 -13.36
N SER A 140 -9.75 21.13 -13.84
CA SER A 140 -8.85 21.63 -14.89
C SER A 140 -7.38 21.67 -14.44
N LEU A 141 -7.11 22.08 -13.20
CA LEU A 141 -5.79 22.06 -12.59
C LEU A 141 -5.27 20.62 -12.41
N LEU A 142 -6.16 19.71 -11.99
CA LEU A 142 -5.89 18.27 -11.92
C LEU A 142 -5.46 17.69 -13.26
N THR A 143 -6.21 17.95 -14.32
CA THR A 143 -5.90 17.48 -15.68
C THR A 143 -4.59 18.09 -16.19
N ARG A 144 -4.37 19.39 -15.97
CA ARG A 144 -3.11 20.08 -16.37
C ARG A 144 -1.88 19.53 -15.64
N SER A 145 -2.01 19.14 -14.37
CA SER A 145 -0.94 18.51 -13.58
C SER A 145 -0.56 17.10 -14.06
N LEU A 146 -1.44 16.45 -14.82
CA LEU A 146 -1.18 15.13 -15.41
C LEU A 146 -0.45 15.24 -16.74
N GLU A 147 -0.64 16.34 -17.48
CA GLU A 147 -0.01 16.59 -18.78
C GLU A 147 1.47 17.04 -18.66
N SER A 148 1.91 17.54 -17.50
CA SER A 148 3.25 18.13 -17.33
C SER A 148 4.39 17.13 -17.04
N PHE A 149 4.13 15.83 -16.94
CA PHE A 149 5.16 14.79 -16.77
C PHE A 149 5.21 13.91 -18.03
N GLY A 150 6.23 14.13 -18.87
CA GLY A 150 6.39 13.45 -20.14
C GLY A 150 6.85 11.98 -20.02
N LYS A 151 6.27 11.16 -20.92
CA LYS A 151 6.74 9.87 -21.47
C LYS A 151 6.82 8.66 -20.51
N GLU A 152 5.67 8.05 -20.27
CA GLU A 152 5.52 6.59 -20.38
C GLU A 152 4.31 6.29 -21.28
N GLU A 153 4.37 5.16 -21.97
CA GLU A 153 3.51 4.71 -23.08
C GLU A 153 1.99 4.81 -22.84
N PRO A 154 1.18 4.92 -23.91
CA PRO A 154 -0.16 5.50 -23.85
C PRO A 154 -1.15 4.57 -23.13
N MET A 155 -1.73 5.08 -22.05
CA MET A 155 -3.07 4.67 -21.65
C MET A 155 -4.04 5.23 -22.68
N ASP A 156 -4.65 4.34 -23.46
CA ASP A 156 -5.72 4.67 -24.40
C ASP A 156 -6.81 5.52 -23.74
N GLU A 157 -7.15 6.55 -24.48
CA GLU A 157 -7.86 7.76 -24.12
C GLU A 157 -9.30 7.46 -23.65
N CYS A 158 -9.68 8.03 -22.50
CA CYS A 158 -11.09 8.28 -22.20
C CYS A 158 -11.49 9.60 -22.88
N ASP A 159 -11.89 9.51 -24.15
CA ASP A 159 -12.45 10.65 -24.87
C ASP A 159 -13.65 11.26 -24.15
N ALA A 160 -13.51 12.56 -23.87
CA ALA A 160 -14.56 13.44 -23.42
C ALA A 160 -15.45 13.85 -24.60
N PHE A 161 -16.76 13.92 -24.39
CA PHE A 161 -17.67 14.65 -25.28
C PHE A 161 -18.43 15.71 -24.49
N ILE A 162 -18.09 16.99 -24.71
CA ILE A 162 -19.09 18.06 -24.86
C ILE A 162 -18.69 18.90 -26.08
N LEU A 163 -19.64 19.00 -27.01
CA LEU A 163 -19.62 19.76 -28.26
C LEU A 163 -19.44 21.27 -28.07
N THR A 164 -18.69 21.91 -28.98
CA THR A 164 -19.09 23.15 -29.69
C THR A 164 -18.16 23.40 -30.90
N PRO A 165 -18.60 24.21 -31.89
CA PRO A 165 -18.52 23.89 -33.33
C PRO A 165 -17.17 24.27 -33.97
N PRO A 166 -16.81 23.67 -35.12
CA PRO A 166 -15.52 23.95 -35.74
C PRO A 166 -15.53 25.31 -36.45
N PRO A 167 -14.52 26.18 -36.22
CA PRO A 167 -14.16 27.20 -37.17
C PRO A 167 -13.48 26.50 -38.36
N SER A 168 -13.94 26.86 -39.55
CA SER A 168 -13.35 26.47 -40.83
C SER A 168 -11.88 26.90 -40.89
N ILE A 169 -10.97 26.08 -41.44
CA ILE A 169 -9.85 26.50 -42.31
C ILE A 169 -9.07 25.28 -42.82
N GLN A 170 -9.16 25.12 -44.15
CA GLN A 170 -8.15 24.75 -45.15
C GLN A 170 -7.22 23.55 -44.89
N TYR A 171 -7.59 22.45 -45.54
CA TYR A 171 -6.70 21.36 -45.94
C TYR A 171 -5.64 21.86 -46.92
N ASN A 172 -4.39 21.44 -46.70
CA ASN A 172 -3.45 21.22 -47.80
C ASN A 172 -2.80 19.84 -47.67
N ASN A 173 -3.35 18.93 -48.47
CA ASN A 173 -2.67 17.89 -49.25
C ASN A 173 -1.66 16.99 -48.53
N VAL A 174 -2.20 15.96 -47.89
CA VAL A 174 -1.63 14.61 -48.02
C VAL A 174 -2.59 13.84 -48.92
N ASN A 175 -2.10 13.43 -50.10
CA ASN A 175 -2.83 12.59 -51.05
C ASN A 175 -3.15 11.23 -50.39
N LEU A 176 -4.32 11.15 -49.75
CA LEU A 176 -5.02 9.88 -49.57
C LEU A 176 -5.51 9.40 -50.94
N PRO A 177 -5.57 8.07 -51.19
CA PRO A 177 -6.20 7.54 -52.38
C PRO A 177 -7.65 8.06 -52.44
N PRO A 178 -8.20 8.34 -53.64
CA PRO A 178 -9.57 8.82 -53.77
C PRO A 178 -10.51 7.88 -53.03
N GLU A 179 -11.40 8.44 -52.19
CA GLU A 179 -12.48 7.72 -51.55
C GLU A 179 -13.15 6.80 -52.59
N ALA A 180 -13.05 5.49 -52.36
CA ALA A 180 -13.69 4.53 -53.25
C ALA A 180 -15.19 4.87 -53.33
N PRO A 181 -15.77 5.02 -54.53
CA PRO A 181 -17.15 5.46 -54.69
C PRO A 181 -18.11 4.48 -54.03
N VAL A 182 -18.87 4.93 -53.04
CA VAL A 182 -19.96 4.17 -52.43
C VAL A 182 -21.06 3.98 -53.46
N LEU A 183 -21.54 2.74 -53.62
CA LEU A 183 -22.60 2.43 -54.58
C LEU A 183 -23.91 3.11 -54.18
N THR A 184 -24.56 3.73 -55.16
CA THR A 184 -25.92 4.25 -55.00
C THR A 184 -26.92 3.11 -54.79
N LYS A 185 -28.10 3.42 -54.24
CA LYS A 185 -29.21 2.47 -54.05
C LYS A 185 -29.50 1.63 -55.31
N MET A 186 -29.46 2.28 -56.47
CA MET A 186 -29.75 1.66 -57.77
C MET A 186 -28.65 0.69 -58.22
N GLU A 187 -27.38 1.06 -58.01
CA GLU A 187 -26.22 0.23 -58.36
C GLU A 187 -26.09 -0.98 -57.42
N LEU A 188 -26.32 -0.77 -56.11
CA LEU A 188 -26.33 -1.84 -55.12
C LEU A 188 -27.46 -2.85 -55.41
N SER A 189 -28.65 -2.37 -55.73
CA SER A 189 -29.79 -3.21 -56.13
C SER A 189 -29.53 -4.00 -57.42
N LYS A 190 -28.83 -3.40 -58.39
CA LYS A 190 -28.46 -4.09 -59.64
C LYS A 190 -27.45 -5.20 -59.36
N LYS A 191 -26.37 -4.90 -58.61
CA LYS A 191 -25.33 -5.87 -58.26
C LYS A 191 -25.86 -7.04 -57.42
N LEU A 192 -26.70 -6.77 -56.42
CA LEU A 192 -27.28 -7.84 -55.60
C LEU A 192 -28.16 -8.79 -56.43
N ARG A 193 -28.88 -8.28 -57.44
CA ARG A 193 -29.64 -9.12 -58.38
C ARG A 193 -28.75 -9.95 -59.30
N GLU A 194 -27.64 -9.39 -59.78
CA GLU A 194 -26.64 -10.12 -60.57
C GLU A 194 -25.99 -11.25 -59.74
N MET A 195 -25.69 -10.99 -58.46
CA MET A 195 -25.11 -11.97 -57.51
C MET A 195 -26.06 -13.10 -57.12
N ILE A 196 -27.38 -12.88 -57.19
CA ILE A 196 -28.39 -13.94 -56.96
C ILE A 196 -28.61 -14.77 -58.23
N SER A 197 -28.36 -14.18 -59.40
CA SER A 197 -28.50 -14.85 -60.70
C SER A 197 -27.26 -15.70 -61.06
N THR A 198 -26.13 -15.43 -60.43
CA THR A 198 -24.89 -16.21 -60.53
C THR A 198 -24.78 -17.07 -59.28
N THR A 199 -24.55 -18.37 -59.41
CA THR A 199 -24.59 -19.36 -58.31
C THR A 199 -23.56 -19.15 -57.18
N SER A 200 -22.80 -18.05 -57.20
CA SER A 200 -21.81 -17.67 -56.19
C SER A 200 -22.14 -16.29 -55.61
N PHE A 201 -22.80 -16.27 -54.45
CA PHE A 201 -23.06 -15.03 -53.72
C PHE A 201 -21.90 -14.74 -52.75
N ALA A 202 -21.20 -13.64 -52.96
CA ALA A 202 -20.15 -13.14 -52.07
C ALA A 202 -20.12 -11.61 -52.09
N LEU A 203 -20.24 -10.99 -50.91
CA LEU A 203 -20.19 -9.53 -50.77
C LEU A 203 -18.73 -9.07 -50.72
N SER A 204 -18.30 -8.22 -51.66
CA SER A 204 -16.96 -7.63 -51.58
C SER A 204 -16.94 -6.48 -50.57
N SER A 205 -15.74 -6.00 -50.23
CA SER A 205 -15.55 -4.86 -49.32
C SER A 205 -16.25 -3.57 -49.78
N LEU A 206 -16.59 -3.46 -51.07
CA LEU A 206 -17.32 -2.33 -51.64
C LEU A 206 -18.83 -2.45 -51.38
N GLU A 207 -19.45 -3.61 -51.62
CA GLU A 207 -20.88 -3.81 -51.35
C GLU A 207 -21.16 -3.76 -49.83
N PHE A 208 -20.26 -4.31 -49.01
CA PHE A 208 -20.39 -4.27 -47.55
C PHE A 208 -20.40 -2.85 -47.00
N ARG A 209 -19.44 -2.01 -47.44
CA ARG A 209 -19.37 -0.60 -47.08
C ARG A 209 -20.57 0.17 -47.60
N SER A 210 -21.00 -0.10 -48.83
CA SER A 210 -22.12 0.61 -49.45
C SER A 210 -23.47 0.29 -48.80
N ALA A 211 -23.67 -0.96 -48.41
CA ALA A 211 -24.88 -1.40 -47.73
C ALA A 211 -24.99 -0.86 -46.29
N SER A 212 -23.86 -0.57 -45.64
CA SER A 212 -23.80 0.00 -44.28
C SER A 212 -23.70 1.53 -44.25
N ALA A 213 -23.59 2.18 -45.41
CA ALA A 213 -23.36 3.62 -45.54
C ALA A 213 -24.64 4.45 -45.29
N SER A 214 -25.81 3.91 -45.61
CA SER A 214 -27.10 4.60 -45.41
C SER A 214 -28.22 3.61 -45.13
N GLU A 215 -29.22 4.06 -44.36
CA GLU A 215 -30.44 3.29 -44.08
C GLU A 215 -31.13 2.84 -45.37
N THR A 216 -31.15 3.71 -46.39
CA THR A 216 -31.74 3.42 -47.71
C THR A 216 -31.03 2.31 -48.46
N ASN A 217 -29.71 2.14 -48.27
CA ASN A 217 -28.95 1.06 -48.89
C ASN A 217 -29.07 -0.23 -48.07
N THR A 218 -29.14 -0.14 -46.74
CA THR A 218 -29.42 -1.30 -45.87
C THR A 218 -30.82 -1.87 -46.14
N ASP A 219 -31.80 -1.01 -46.39
CA ASP A 219 -33.16 -1.41 -46.76
C ASP A 219 -33.19 -2.21 -48.08
N VAL A 220 -32.31 -1.91 -49.05
CA VAL A 220 -32.17 -2.70 -50.28
C VAL A 220 -31.66 -4.12 -49.99
N CYS A 221 -30.74 -4.28 -49.04
CA CYS A 221 -30.27 -5.60 -48.62
C CYS A 221 -31.37 -6.40 -47.91
N LEU A 222 -32.19 -5.75 -47.09
CA LEU A 222 -33.37 -6.35 -46.46
C LEU A 222 -34.42 -6.79 -47.49
N GLU A 223 -34.74 -5.92 -48.46
CA GLU A 223 -35.68 -6.21 -49.54
C GLU A 223 -35.17 -7.34 -50.44
N CYS A 224 -33.87 -7.36 -50.72
CA CYS A 224 -33.21 -8.42 -51.47
C CYS A 224 -33.32 -9.79 -50.77
N LEU A 225 -33.13 -9.82 -49.45
CA LEU A 225 -33.30 -11.01 -48.62
C LEU A 225 -34.76 -11.48 -48.61
N GLU A 226 -35.73 -10.56 -48.44
CA GLU A 226 -37.17 -10.87 -48.39
C GLU A 226 -37.69 -11.42 -49.73
N LEU A 227 -37.26 -10.85 -50.86
CA LEU A 227 -37.73 -11.26 -52.20
C LEU A 227 -37.11 -12.57 -52.70
N ASN A 228 -35.93 -12.97 -52.19
CA ASN A 228 -35.15 -14.10 -52.71
C ASN A 228 -34.90 -15.22 -51.69
N LEU A 229 -35.82 -15.40 -50.73
CA LEU A 229 -35.67 -16.40 -49.66
C LEU A 229 -35.36 -17.82 -50.14
N LYS A 230 -35.93 -18.26 -51.27
CA LYS A 230 -35.64 -19.59 -51.87
C LYS A 230 -34.16 -19.77 -52.21
N PHE A 231 -33.52 -18.74 -52.74
CA PHE A 231 -32.09 -18.75 -53.06
C PHE A 231 -31.25 -18.83 -51.78
N PHE A 232 -31.52 -17.94 -50.81
CA PHE A 232 -30.76 -17.89 -49.57
C PHE A 232 -30.93 -19.13 -48.69
N PHE A 233 -32.09 -19.79 -48.70
CA PHE A 233 -32.27 -21.08 -48.02
C PHE A 233 -31.52 -22.22 -48.71
N SER A 234 -31.34 -22.13 -50.03
CA SER A 234 -30.51 -23.09 -50.76
C SER A 234 -29.01 -22.82 -50.59
N HIS A 235 -28.61 -21.60 -50.20
CA HIS A 235 -27.22 -21.14 -50.09
C HIS A 235 -26.97 -20.52 -48.71
N VAL A 236 -26.80 -21.38 -47.70
CA VAL A 236 -26.69 -21.00 -46.28
C VAL A 236 -25.57 -20.00 -45.99
N GLY A 237 -24.43 -20.07 -46.70
CA GLY A 237 -23.34 -19.09 -46.56
C GLY A 237 -23.77 -17.68 -46.94
N ALA A 238 -24.46 -17.54 -48.07
CA ALA A 238 -25.01 -16.26 -48.54
C ALA A 238 -26.02 -15.66 -47.56
N PHE A 239 -26.84 -16.52 -46.94
CA PHE A 239 -27.80 -16.10 -45.93
C PHE A 239 -27.09 -15.55 -44.69
N ASN A 240 -26.06 -16.25 -44.21
CA ASN A 240 -25.29 -15.84 -43.03
C ASN A 240 -24.57 -14.51 -43.23
N ASP A 241 -23.95 -14.30 -44.40
CA ASP A 241 -23.26 -13.06 -44.74
C ASP A 241 -24.24 -11.87 -44.79
N MET A 242 -25.42 -12.07 -45.40
CA MET A 242 -26.46 -11.04 -45.46
C MET A 242 -27.03 -10.72 -44.07
N VAL A 243 -27.27 -11.74 -43.24
CA VAL A 243 -27.78 -11.55 -41.88
C VAL A 243 -26.76 -10.89 -40.97
N GLN A 244 -25.46 -11.21 -41.09
CA GLN A 244 -24.41 -10.51 -40.34
C GLN A 244 -24.33 -9.03 -40.71
N LEU A 245 -24.39 -8.72 -42.01
CA LEU A 245 -24.42 -7.34 -42.50
C LEU A 245 -25.62 -6.57 -41.93
N LEU A 246 -26.82 -7.16 -42.00
CA LEU A 246 -28.04 -6.53 -41.49
C LEU A 246 -28.03 -6.39 -39.97
N CYS A 247 -27.46 -7.34 -39.23
CA CYS A 247 -27.27 -7.25 -37.78
C CYS A 247 -26.33 -6.09 -37.42
N ALA A 248 -25.18 -5.97 -38.09
CA ALA A 248 -24.24 -4.87 -37.88
C ALA A 248 -24.86 -3.51 -38.24
N ALA A 249 -25.62 -3.44 -39.34
CA ALA A 249 -26.33 -2.23 -39.72
C ALA A 249 -27.51 -1.90 -38.78
N SER A 250 -28.11 -2.90 -38.12
CA SER A 250 -29.20 -2.70 -37.16
C SER A 250 -28.78 -2.01 -35.86
N GLU A 251 -27.47 -1.97 -35.56
CA GLU A 251 -26.92 -1.17 -34.46
C GLU A 251 -26.93 0.31 -34.79
N LYS A 252 -26.74 0.66 -36.07
CA LYS A 252 -26.77 2.04 -36.58
C LYS A 252 -28.19 2.51 -36.93
N PHE A 253 -29.04 1.62 -37.43
CA PHE A 253 -30.38 1.94 -37.92
C PHE A 253 -31.47 1.11 -37.18
N PRO A 254 -32.13 1.65 -36.14
CA PRO A 254 -33.13 0.92 -35.35
C PRO A 254 -34.36 0.44 -36.13
N SER A 255 -34.70 1.11 -37.23
CA SER A 255 -35.75 0.72 -38.18
C SER A 255 -35.46 -0.61 -38.87
N VAL A 256 -34.21 -0.83 -39.31
CA VAL A 256 -33.69 -2.07 -39.91
C VAL A 256 -33.83 -3.22 -38.93
N LYS A 257 -33.54 -3.00 -37.64
CA LYS A 257 -33.71 -4.00 -36.57
C LYS A 257 -35.15 -4.50 -36.47
N THR A 258 -36.12 -3.59 -36.59
CA THR A 258 -37.55 -3.90 -36.48
C THR A 258 -38.04 -4.63 -37.73
N LYS A 259 -37.59 -4.22 -38.93
CA LYS A 259 -37.88 -4.90 -40.20
C LYS A 259 -37.28 -6.31 -40.25
N LEU A 260 -36.03 -6.48 -39.83
CA LEU A 260 -35.35 -7.78 -39.77
C LEU A 260 -36.06 -8.75 -38.84
N ARG A 261 -36.46 -8.31 -37.64
CA ARG A 261 -37.28 -9.11 -36.71
C ARG A 261 -38.60 -9.57 -37.32
N THR A 262 -39.28 -8.65 -37.99
CA THR A 262 -40.57 -8.92 -38.65
C THR A 262 -40.39 -9.91 -39.79
N LEU A 263 -39.32 -9.80 -40.58
CA LEU A 263 -38.98 -10.74 -41.63
C LEU A 263 -38.67 -12.13 -41.07
N CYS A 264 -37.83 -12.25 -40.04
CA CYS A 264 -37.51 -13.53 -39.39
C CYS A 264 -38.77 -14.19 -38.80
N ALA A 265 -39.66 -13.43 -38.16
CA ALA A 265 -40.91 -13.94 -37.63
C ALA A 265 -41.90 -14.42 -38.72
N LYS A 266 -41.91 -13.76 -39.89
CA LYS A 266 -42.67 -14.23 -41.06
C LYS A 266 -42.07 -15.51 -41.66
N VAL A 267 -40.74 -15.58 -41.75
CA VAL A 267 -40.00 -16.71 -42.30
C VAL A 267 -40.22 -17.98 -41.48
N LEU A 268 -40.18 -17.91 -40.14
CA LEU A 268 -40.43 -19.07 -39.26
C LEU A 268 -41.85 -19.63 -39.38
N LYS A 269 -42.81 -18.81 -39.82
CA LYS A 269 -44.19 -19.26 -40.09
C LYS A 269 -44.33 -19.94 -41.45
N SER A 270 -43.32 -19.84 -42.32
CA SER A 270 -43.30 -20.54 -43.62
C SER A 270 -42.61 -21.90 -43.49
N ALA A 271 -43.25 -22.96 -43.97
CA ALA A 271 -42.87 -24.36 -43.72
C ALA A 271 -41.57 -24.85 -44.41
N ALA A 272 -40.71 -23.94 -44.89
CA ALA A 272 -39.56 -24.25 -45.76
C ALA A 272 -38.23 -23.67 -45.24
N VAL A 273 -38.07 -23.53 -43.92
CA VAL A 273 -36.82 -23.06 -43.31
C VAL A 273 -35.84 -24.22 -43.15
N PRO A 274 -34.59 -24.13 -43.66
CA PRO A 274 -33.57 -25.13 -43.42
C PRO A 274 -33.21 -25.24 -41.93
N PRO A 275 -33.06 -26.47 -41.38
CA PRO A 275 -32.77 -26.69 -39.96
C PRO A 275 -31.42 -26.09 -39.53
N SER A 276 -30.48 -25.87 -40.44
CA SER A 276 -29.16 -25.26 -40.17
C SER A 276 -29.22 -23.77 -39.80
N ILE A 277 -30.28 -23.05 -40.20
CA ILE A 277 -30.44 -21.61 -39.94
C ILE A 277 -31.66 -21.29 -39.08
N GLU A 278 -32.51 -22.28 -38.80
CA GLU A 278 -33.75 -22.11 -38.04
C GLU A 278 -33.51 -21.51 -36.64
N ASP A 279 -32.50 -21.99 -35.91
CA ASP A 279 -32.15 -21.46 -34.59
C ASP A 279 -31.68 -20.00 -34.63
N GLN A 280 -30.97 -19.60 -35.69
CA GLN A 280 -30.50 -18.22 -35.86
C GLN A 280 -31.67 -17.29 -36.18
N ILE A 281 -32.62 -17.75 -37.01
CA ILE A 281 -33.85 -17.00 -37.34
C ILE A 281 -34.75 -16.90 -36.11
N ARG A 282 -34.87 -17.97 -35.30
CA ARG A 282 -35.65 -17.99 -34.05
C ARG A 282 -35.12 -16.99 -33.03
N LYS A 283 -33.80 -16.95 -32.82
CA LYS A 283 -33.13 -15.96 -31.96
C LYS A 283 -33.38 -14.52 -32.43
N LEU A 284 -33.39 -14.29 -33.74
CA LEU A 284 -33.66 -12.97 -34.32
C LEU A 284 -35.14 -12.59 -34.23
N ALA A 285 -36.07 -13.54 -34.33
CA ALA A 285 -37.51 -13.31 -34.31
C ALA A 285 -38.09 -13.07 -32.91
N GLU A 286 -37.65 -13.83 -31.90
CA GLU A 286 -38.31 -13.86 -30.58
C GLU A 286 -37.98 -12.64 -29.71
N GLY A 287 -36.82 -12.00 -29.91
CA GLY A 287 -36.33 -11.01 -28.95
C GLY A 287 -36.24 -11.58 -27.52
N PRO A 288 -35.82 -10.80 -26.52
CA PRO A 288 -35.66 -11.33 -25.16
C PRO A 288 -37.03 -11.53 -24.48
N VAL A 289 -37.57 -12.75 -24.55
CA VAL A 289 -38.77 -13.19 -23.81
C VAL A 289 -38.38 -13.50 -22.35
N PRO A 290 -39.20 -13.11 -21.34
CA PRO A 290 -38.99 -13.47 -19.95
C PRO A 290 -39.47 -14.91 -19.69
N SER A 291 -38.65 -15.76 -19.07
CA SER A 291 -39.16 -17.01 -18.51
C SER A 291 -38.40 -17.41 -17.24
N THR A 292 -39.22 -17.78 -16.26
CA THR A 292 -38.99 -18.58 -15.08
C THR A 292 -37.91 -19.67 -15.27
N ALA A 293 -37.05 -19.79 -14.25
CA ALA A 293 -35.98 -20.78 -14.10
C ALA A 293 -36.50 -22.25 -14.14
N PRO A 294 -35.65 -23.30 -14.28
CA PRO A 294 -34.20 -23.31 -14.03
C PRO A 294 -33.31 -24.18 -14.97
N LYS A 295 -32.08 -23.71 -15.23
CA LYS A 295 -30.77 -24.38 -14.99
C LYS A 295 -29.69 -23.85 -15.93
N THR A 296 -28.66 -23.27 -15.31
CA THR A 296 -27.25 -23.24 -15.72
C THR A 296 -26.92 -23.04 -17.21
N THR A 297 -26.58 -21.80 -17.59
CA THR A 297 -25.33 -21.45 -18.29
C THR A 297 -25.21 -19.92 -18.41
N VAL A 298 -24.09 -19.39 -17.91
CA VAL A 298 -23.49 -18.06 -18.15
C VAL A 298 -24.43 -16.82 -18.21
N PRO A 299 -24.50 -15.98 -17.15
CA PRO A 299 -25.30 -14.76 -17.19
C PRO A 299 -24.57 -13.64 -17.95
N THR A 300 -24.99 -13.34 -19.17
CA THR A 300 -24.79 -12.01 -19.77
C THR A 300 -25.69 -11.02 -19.01
N LYS A 301 -25.05 -10.24 -18.13
CA LYS A 301 -25.70 -9.36 -17.15
C LYS A 301 -26.53 -8.26 -17.82
N LYS A 302 -27.82 -8.18 -17.46
CA LYS A 302 -28.60 -6.93 -17.54
C LYS A 302 -27.82 -5.80 -16.83
N PRO A 303 -27.84 -4.56 -17.34
CA PRO A 303 -27.32 -3.41 -16.59
C PRO A 303 -28.10 -3.28 -15.27
N LEU A 304 -27.37 -3.15 -14.16
CA LEU A 304 -27.96 -2.98 -12.83
C LEU A 304 -28.68 -1.63 -12.79
N ASP A 305 -29.97 -1.61 -12.48
CA ASP A 305 -30.68 -0.35 -12.23
C ASP A 305 -30.27 0.20 -10.86
N LEU A 306 -29.37 1.18 -10.87
CA LEU A 306 -28.79 1.85 -9.70
C LEU A 306 -29.84 2.51 -8.79
N LYS A 307 -31.06 2.79 -9.28
CA LYS A 307 -32.12 3.41 -8.48
C LYS A 307 -32.80 2.41 -7.55
N CYS A 308 -32.93 1.15 -7.97
CA CYS A 308 -33.66 0.10 -7.25
C CYS A 308 -32.74 -0.93 -6.56
N ALA A 309 -31.42 -0.85 -6.76
CA ALA A 309 -30.46 -1.80 -6.17
C ALA A 309 -30.32 -1.63 -4.65
N THR A 310 -30.32 -2.75 -3.91
CA THR A 310 -30.02 -2.76 -2.47
C THR A 310 -28.53 -2.62 -2.20
N ALA A 311 -28.14 -2.29 -0.97
CA ALA A 311 -26.72 -2.24 -0.58
C ALA A 311 -26.00 -3.57 -0.87
N GLU A 312 -26.72 -4.69 -0.71
CA GLU A 312 -26.14 -6.03 -0.81
C GLU A 312 -25.94 -6.43 -2.27
N ASP A 313 -26.88 -6.02 -3.14
CA ASP A 313 -26.75 -6.17 -4.60
C ASP A 313 -25.58 -5.34 -5.14
N LEU A 314 -25.34 -4.15 -4.57
CA LEU A 314 -24.23 -3.28 -4.96
C LEU A 314 -22.88 -3.87 -4.52
N LEU A 315 -22.79 -4.35 -3.28
CA LEU A 315 -21.59 -5.03 -2.76
C LEU A 315 -21.29 -6.30 -3.56
N GLU A 316 -22.33 -7.08 -3.88
CA GLU A 316 -22.21 -8.28 -4.69
C GLU A 316 -21.83 -7.97 -6.14
N THR A 317 -22.35 -6.89 -6.70
CA THR A 317 -21.99 -6.43 -8.05
C THR A 317 -20.54 -5.96 -8.10
N LEU A 318 -20.08 -5.22 -7.08
CA LEU A 318 -18.69 -4.79 -6.93
C LEU A 318 -17.75 -5.99 -6.79
N HIS A 319 -18.13 -7.01 -6.03
CA HIS A 319 -17.32 -8.20 -5.82
C HIS A 319 -17.30 -9.13 -7.06
N LYS A 320 -18.42 -9.25 -7.80
CA LYS A 320 -18.56 -10.19 -8.94
C LYS A 320 -18.20 -9.60 -10.31
N ARG A 321 -18.10 -8.28 -10.49
CA ARG A 321 -17.75 -7.67 -11.79
C ARG A 321 -16.27 -7.25 -11.79
N LYS A 322 -15.43 -8.05 -12.47
CA LYS A 322 -13.99 -7.77 -12.61
C LYS A 322 -13.68 -6.58 -13.53
N ASN A 323 -14.48 -6.38 -14.59
CA ASN A 323 -14.25 -5.34 -15.61
C ASN A 323 -15.15 -4.12 -15.37
N LEU A 324 -15.02 -3.45 -14.22
CA LEU A 324 -15.69 -2.17 -13.97
C LEU A 324 -14.73 -1.04 -14.27
N THR A 325 -15.20 -0.01 -14.99
CA THR A 325 -14.41 1.21 -15.11
C THR A 325 -14.24 1.86 -13.72
N ASN A 326 -13.14 2.57 -13.50
CA ASN A 326 -12.89 3.28 -12.23
C ASN A 326 -14.04 4.23 -11.85
N ILE A 327 -14.72 4.79 -12.84
CA ILE A 327 -15.86 5.69 -12.64
C ILE A 327 -17.13 4.92 -12.23
N GLU A 328 -17.45 3.80 -12.87
CA GLU A 328 -18.60 2.97 -12.47
C GLU A 328 -18.41 2.39 -11.08
N ARG A 329 -17.19 1.94 -10.78
CA ARG A 329 -16.80 1.45 -9.46
C ARG A 329 -16.96 2.54 -8.39
N ALA A 330 -16.46 3.74 -8.65
CA ALA A 330 -16.63 4.89 -7.75
C ALA A 330 -18.12 5.23 -7.53
N ARG A 331 -18.95 5.17 -8.58
CA ARG A 331 -20.40 5.38 -8.48
C ARG A 331 -21.09 4.31 -7.62
N LEU A 332 -20.75 3.04 -7.83
CA LEU A 332 -21.31 1.91 -7.06
C LEU A 332 -20.93 2.02 -5.57
N ILE A 333 -19.66 2.31 -5.26
CA ILE A 333 -19.19 2.53 -3.89
C ILE A 333 -19.92 3.71 -3.26
N ASN A 334 -20.01 4.85 -3.95
CA ASN A 334 -20.72 6.03 -3.44
C ASN A 334 -22.20 5.77 -3.17
N ARG A 335 -22.86 4.95 -4.02
CA ARG A 335 -24.26 4.56 -3.82
C ARG A 335 -24.41 3.59 -2.65
N PHE A 336 -23.52 2.59 -2.54
CA PHE A 336 -23.50 1.63 -1.45
C PHE A 336 -23.40 2.35 -0.09
N VAL A 337 -22.42 3.23 0.03
CA VAL A 337 -22.13 3.99 1.27
C VAL A 337 -23.29 4.90 1.69
N LEU A 338 -24.10 5.42 0.76
CA LEU A 338 -25.28 6.21 1.11
C LEU A 338 -26.50 5.40 1.48
N LEU A 339 -26.58 4.16 0.97
CA LEU A 339 -27.62 3.23 1.37
C LEU A 339 -27.28 2.60 2.72
N ARG A 340 -25.99 2.48 3.05
CA ARG A 340 -25.49 1.82 4.25
C ARG A 340 -24.53 2.72 5.05
N PRO A 341 -24.99 3.33 6.16
CA PRO A 341 -24.14 4.21 6.98
C PRO A 341 -22.98 3.46 7.63
N GLU A 342 -23.19 2.23 8.12
CA GLU A 342 -22.10 1.34 8.54
C GLU A 342 -21.73 0.40 7.39
N ILE A 343 -20.45 0.29 7.06
CA ILE A 343 -19.99 -0.53 5.92
C ILE A 343 -20.28 -2.03 6.16
N ILE A 344 -20.16 -2.47 7.41
CA ILE A 344 -20.46 -3.83 7.87
C ILE A 344 -21.46 -3.71 9.00
N ASP A 345 -22.56 -4.45 8.90
CA ASP A 345 -23.63 -4.42 9.89
C ASP A 345 -23.47 -5.57 10.89
N ILE A 346 -23.06 -5.24 12.11
CA ILE A 346 -22.80 -6.22 13.18
C ILE A 346 -24.08 -6.72 13.87
N GLN A 347 -25.25 -6.14 13.57
CA GLN A 347 -26.53 -6.60 14.14
C GLN A 347 -27.10 -7.82 13.38
N MET A 348 -26.47 -8.18 12.25
CA MET A 348 -26.83 -9.34 11.45
C MET A 348 -26.31 -10.66 12.07
N ASN A 349 -26.75 -11.78 11.52
CA ASN A 349 -26.24 -13.09 11.95
C ASN A 349 -24.73 -13.22 11.66
N THR A 350 -24.04 -14.06 12.44
CA THR A 350 -22.58 -14.26 12.36
C THR A 350 -22.13 -14.60 10.94
N THR A 351 -22.90 -15.41 10.22
CA THR A 351 -22.60 -15.87 8.87
C THR A 351 -22.67 -14.75 7.82
N GLU A 352 -23.62 -13.81 7.92
CA GLU A 352 -23.68 -12.69 6.98
C GLU A 352 -22.57 -11.67 7.28
N ILE A 353 -22.20 -11.48 8.54
CA ILE A 353 -21.05 -10.65 8.90
C ILE A 353 -19.76 -11.22 8.28
N ASP A 354 -19.52 -12.53 8.40
CA ASP A 354 -18.36 -13.17 7.80
C ASP A 354 -18.37 -13.05 6.28
N ARG A 355 -19.56 -13.15 5.67
CA ARG A 355 -19.75 -12.94 4.23
C ARG A 355 -19.44 -11.51 3.80
N GLN A 356 -19.85 -10.51 4.59
CA GLN A 356 -19.55 -9.10 4.34
C GLN A 356 -18.06 -8.82 4.49
N ILE A 357 -17.42 -9.33 5.55
CA ILE A 357 -15.96 -9.22 5.76
C ILE A 357 -15.22 -9.85 4.57
N ALA A 358 -15.59 -11.06 4.15
CA ALA A 358 -14.95 -11.72 3.01
C ALA A 358 -15.10 -10.94 1.69
N ARG A 359 -16.20 -10.21 1.50
CA ARG A 359 -16.43 -9.38 0.32
C ARG A 359 -15.61 -8.08 0.37
N VAL A 360 -15.58 -7.42 1.52
CA VAL A 360 -14.87 -6.13 1.71
C VAL A 360 -13.36 -6.33 1.76
N PHE A 361 -12.89 -7.32 2.50
CA PHE A 361 -11.48 -7.62 2.71
C PHE A 361 -10.93 -8.67 1.73
N GLY A 362 -11.72 -9.17 0.77
CA GLY A 362 -11.30 -10.28 -0.08
C GLY A 362 -10.12 -10.00 -1.02
N VAL A 363 -9.27 -11.00 -1.32
CA VAL A 363 -8.16 -10.91 -2.29
C VAL A 363 -8.67 -10.61 -3.70
N GLN A 364 -9.90 -11.03 -4.03
CA GLN A 364 -10.53 -10.74 -5.32
C GLN A 364 -11.00 -9.28 -5.45
N SER A 365 -10.92 -8.50 -4.37
CA SER A 365 -11.46 -7.15 -4.25
C SER A 365 -10.44 -6.05 -4.55
N ARG A 366 -9.40 -6.31 -5.35
CA ARG A 366 -8.17 -5.48 -5.42
C ARG A 366 -8.33 -4.04 -5.89
N GLU A 367 -9.41 -3.68 -6.58
CA GLU A 367 -9.60 -2.30 -7.03
C GLU A 367 -10.86 -1.70 -6.42
N GLY A 368 -10.67 -0.66 -5.60
CA GLY A 368 -11.73 0.16 -5.02
C GLY A 368 -12.24 -0.28 -3.64
N PHE A 369 -12.06 -1.53 -3.24
CA PHE A 369 -12.41 -1.95 -1.87
C PHE A 369 -11.41 -1.50 -0.82
N ASP A 370 -10.14 -1.28 -1.18
CA ASP A 370 -9.19 -0.60 -0.29
C ASP A 370 -9.72 0.77 0.16
N ARG A 371 -10.50 1.44 -0.71
CA ARG A 371 -11.16 2.70 -0.37
C ARG A 371 -12.35 2.52 0.57
N LEU A 372 -13.03 1.37 0.54
CA LEU A 372 -14.05 1.04 1.55
C LEU A 372 -13.39 0.73 2.89
N VAL A 373 -12.28 -0.02 2.88
CA VAL A 373 -11.50 -0.31 4.09
C VAL A 373 -10.97 0.97 4.73
N ALA A 374 -10.39 1.88 3.92
CA ALA A 374 -9.94 3.21 4.36
C ALA A 374 -11.09 4.14 4.79
N GLN A 375 -12.36 3.74 4.61
CA GLN A 375 -13.53 4.49 5.07
C GLN A 375 -14.19 3.85 6.30
N LEU A 376 -13.75 2.65 6.71
CA LEU A 376 -14.26 1.96 7.90
C LEU A 376 -14.08 2.84 9.13
N TRP A 377 -12.92 3.45 9.32
CA TRP A 377 -12.66 4.27 10.51
C TRP A 377 -13.52 5.55 10.58
N LEU A 378 -14.01 6.06 9.44
CA LEU A 378 -14.89 7.23 9.38
C LEU A 378 -16.36 6.89 9.63
N ARG A 379 -16.75 5.63 9.47
CA ARG A 379 -18.17 5.23 9.35
C ARG A 379 -18.61 4.08 10.23
N ALA A 380 -17.69 3.20 10.61
CA ALA A 380 -17.97 2.12 11.54
C ALA A 380 -17.92 2.65 12.96
N SER A 381 -18.85 2.18 13.80
CA SER A 381 -18.74 2.38 15.24
C SER A 381 -17.47 1.70 15.80
N PRO A 382 -16.92 2.17 16.93
CA PRO A 382 -15.79 1.51 17.59
C PRO A 382 -16.02 0.01 17.83
N GLU A 383 -17.24 -0.37 18.18
CA GLU A 383 -17.67 -1.75 18.39
C GLU A 383 -17.59 -2.56 17.08
N THR A 384 -18.04 -1.99 15.96
CA THR A 384 -17.94 -2.60 14.64
C THR A 384 -16.48 -2.78 14.22
N VAL A 385 -15.62 -1.77 14.42
CA VAL A 385 -14.18 -1.88 14.12
C VAL A 385 -13.52 -2.97 14.94
N TYR A 386 -13.81 -3.02 16.25
CA TYR A 386 -13.28 -4.07 17.13
C TYR A 386 -13.76 -5.47 16.73
N CYS A 387 -15.03 -5.62 16.36
CA CYS A 387 -15.59 -6.89 15.88
C CYS A 387 -14.90 -7.36 14.59
N ILE A 388 -14.71 -6.45 13.62
CA ILE A 388 -14.02 -6.75 12.35
C ILE A 388 -12.57 -7.15 12.64
N LEU A 389 -11.84 -6.37 13.44
CA LEU A 389 -10.46 -6.64 13.79
C LEU A 389 -10.32 -8.04 14.41
N LYS A 390 -11.15 -8.35 15.41
CA LYS A 390 -11.15 -9.66 16.05
C LYS A 390 -11.41 -10.77 15.04
N ARG A 391 -12.47 -10.67 14.23
CA ARG A 391 -12.84 -11.73 13.26
C ARG A 391 -11.79 -11.94 12.16
N VAL A 392 -11.17 -10.87 11.67
CA VAL A 392 -10.11 -10.95 10.66
C VAL A 392 -8.85 -11.58 11.24
N LEU A 393 -8.56 -11.35 12.53
CA LEU A 393 -7.37 -11.87 13.21
C LEU A 393 -7.59 -13.21 13.94
N THR A 394 -8.82 -13.71 14.08
CA THR A 394 -9.09 -14.99 14.76
C THR A 394 -8.37 -16.15 14.09
N GLN A 395 -8.37 -16.19 12.76
CA GLN A 395 -7.74 -17.24 11.98
C GLN A 395 -7.27 -16.71 10.63
N TYR A 396 -6.03 -17.03 10.27
CA TYR A 396 -5.48 -16.69 8.97
C TYR A 396 -6.33 -17.26 7.83
N ASN A 397 -6.77 -16.39 6.93
CA ASN A 397 -7.57 -16.72 5.75
C ASN A 397 -6.90 -16.17 4.49
N GLN A 398 -6.48 -17.06 3.59
CA GLN A 398 -5.83 -16.72 2.32
C GLN A 398 -6.76 -15.98 1.35
N ASN A 399 -8.08 -16.01 1.58
CA ASN A 399 -9.04 -15.26 0.76
C ASN A 399 -9.15 -13.79 1.17
N ILE A 400 -8.50 -13.38 2.26
CA ILE A 400 -8.44 -11.98 2.72
C ILE A 400 -7.15 -11.32 2.21
N SER A 401 -7.29 -10.11 1.68
CA SER A 401 -6.23 -9.27 1.15
C SER A 401 -5.29 -8.80 2.27
N PRO A 402 -3.99 -9.15 2.22
CA PRO A 402 -3.00 -8.65 3.17
C PRO A 402 -2.96 -7.12 3.21
N SER A 403 -3.16 -6.46 2.07
CA SER A 403 -3.20 -4.99 1.96
C SER A 403 -4.32 -4.38 2.81
N ALA A 404 -5.52 -4.96 2.75
CA ALA A 404 -6.67 -4.49 3.51
C ALA A 404 -6.48 -4.69 5.03
N VAL A 405 -5.86 -5.80 5.42
CA VAL A 405 -5.54 -6.07 6.84
C VAL A 405 -4.48 -5.08 7.34
N MET A 406 -3.45 -4.80 6.55
CA MET A 406 -2.43 -3.82 6.92
C MET A 406 -3.01 -2.42 7.11
N GLU A 407 -3.93 -2.00 6.24
CA GLU A 407 -4.61 -0.71 6.39
C GLU A 407 -5.49 -0.65 7.63
N LEU A 408 -6.22 -1.73 7.92
CA LEU A 408 -6.98 -1.86 9.18
C LEU A 408 -6.07 -1.74 10.40
N LEU A 409 -4.92 -2.45 10.40
CA LEU A 409 -3.96 -2.41 11.51
C LEU A 409 -3.37 -1.01 11.70
N ARG A 410 -3.02 -0.29 10.62
CA ARG A 410 -2.53 1.09 10.70
C ARG A 410 -3.55 2.02 11.32
N HIS A 411 -4.82 1.91 10.94
CA HIS A 411 -5.88 2.70 11.54
C HIS A 411 -6.10 2.34 13.01
N CYS A 412 -6.10 1.05 13.35
CA CYS A 412 -6.21 0.60 14.74
C CYS A 412 -5.02 1.06 15.60
N ALA A 413 -3.82 1.19 15.03
CA ALA A 413 -2.64 1.70 15.73
C ALA A 413 -2.79 3.16 16.20
N SER A 414 -3.65 3.94 15.54
CA SER A 414 -3.95 5.33 15.96
C SER A 414 -4.72 5.39 17.29
N SER A 415 -5.31 4.29 17.74
CA SER A 415 -6.03 4.19 19.02
C SER A 415 -5.64 2.90 19.74
N SER A 416 -4.78 3.03 20.76
CA SER A 416 -4.22 1.90 21.52
C SER A 416 -5.27 0.94 22.10
N LYS A 417 -6.50 1.40 22.32
CA LYS A 417 -7.62 0.59 22.83
C LYS A 417 -7.92 -0.66 21.99
N TYR A 418 -7.69 -0.63 20.67
CA TYR A 418 -8.00 -1.76 19.80
C TYR A 418 -6.93 -2.85 19.84
N LEU A 419 -5.66 -2.47 19.99
CA LEU A 419 -4.52 -3.38 19.84
C LEU A 419 -3.95 -3.87 21.18
N ASN A 420 -4.18 -3.14 22.29
CA ASN A 420 -3.69 -3.52 23.62
C ASN A 420 -4.23 -4.89 24.11
N ASN A 421 -5.39 -5.32 23.61
CA ASN A 421 -6.09 -6.54 24.04
C ASN A 421 -6.06 -7.67 23.00
N LEU A 422 -5.08 -7.64 22.09
CA LEU A 422 -4.92 -8.74 21.13
C LEU A 422 -4.36 -9.99 21.82
N SER A 423 -4.95 -11.13 21.51
CA SER A 423 -4.46 -12.42 21.98
C SER A 423 -3.18 -12.80 21.23
N LYS A 424 -2.42 -13.76 21.77
CA LYS A 424 -1.21 -14.27 21.12
C LYS A 424 -1.49 -14.85 19.73
N ASP A 425 -2.63 -15.52 19.54
CA ASP A 425 -2.98 -16.12 18.26
C ASP A 425 -3.48 -15.08 17.24
N GLU A 426 -4.12 -14.01 17.71
CA GLU A 426 -4.48 -12.86 16.86
C GLU A 426 -3.22 -12.11 16.39
N LEU A 427 -2.23 -11.94 17.27
CA LEU A 427 -0.93 -11.35 16.91
C LEU A 427 -0.19 -12.21 15.89
N LYS A 428 -0.19 -13.54 16.03
CA LYS A 428 0.38 -14.45 15.02
C LYS A 428 -0.30 -14.28 13.67
N THR A 429 -1.63 -14.18 13.66
CA THR A 429 -2.40 -13.99 12.43
C THR A 429 -2.08 -12.63 11.79
N ALA A 430 -1.95 -11.57 12.58
CA ALA A 430 -1.50 -10.26 12.09
C ALA A 430 -0.09 -10.34 11.46
N CYS A 431 0.84 -11.01 12.14
CA CYS A 431 2.20 -11.24 11.63
C CYS A 431 2.22 -12.03 10.32
N ALA A 432 1.34 -13.03 10.19
CA ALA A 432 1.19 -13.78 8.94
C ALA A 432 0.77 -12.88 7.78
N TYR A 433 -0.23 -12.02 7.98
CA TYR A 433 -0.63 -11.03 6.97
C TYR A 433 0.47 -10.01 6.66
N MET A 434 1.28 -9.60 7.63
CA MET A 434 2.44 -8.72 7.39
C MET A 434 3.44 -9.39 6.45
N VAL A 435 3.81 -10.65 6.68
CA VAL A 435 4.76 -11.38 5.82
C VAL A 435 4.19 -11.63 4.42
N GLU A 436 2.90 -11.96 4.30
CA GLU A 436 2.24 -12.05 2.99
C GLU A 436 2.31 -10.71 2.25
N LYS A 437 2.06 -9.59 2.94
CA LYS A 437 2.13 -8.29 2.30
C LYS A 437 3.54 -7.95 1.83
N VAL A 438 4.58 -8.31 2.60
CA VAL A 438 5.97 -8.19 2.14
C VAL A 438 6.21 -9.07 0.92
N THR A 439 5.66 -10.29 0.90
CA THR A 439 5.80 -11.20 -0.24
C THR A 439 5.13 -10.65 -1.51
N GLU A 440 4.04 -9.87 -1.38
CA GLU A 440 3.40 -9.19 -2.52
C GLU A 440 4.24 -8.02 -3.08
N GLU A 441 4.95 -7.29 -2.23
CA GLU A 441 5.66 -6.05 -2.60
C GLU A 441 7.16 -6.27 -2.88
N PHE A 442 7.79 -7.24 -2.22
CA PHE A 442 9.21 -7.57 -2.40
C PHE A 442 9.38 -8.69 -3.44
N PRO A 443 10.30 -8.55 -4.42
CA PRO A 443 11.40 -7.59 -4.50
C PRO A 443 11.11 -6.27 -5.24
N SER A 444 9.89 -6.06 -5.74
CA SER A 444 9.54 -4.89 -6.55
C SER A 444 9.70 -3.54 -5.83
N TYR A 445 9.42 -3.49 -4.52
CA TYR A 445 9.50 -2.29 -3.70
C TYR A 445 10.27 -2.56 -2.38
N PRO A 446 11.62 -2.56 -2.41
CA PRO A 446 12.45 -2.85 -1.23
C PRO A 446 12.23 -1.88 -0.07
N GLU A 447 11.89 -0.62 -0.36
CA GLU A 447 11.58 0.42 0.64
C GLU A 447 10.40 0.05 1.55
N TYR A 448 9.50 -0.82 1.07
CA TYR A 448 8.38 -1.30 1.87
C TYR A 448 8.83 -2.05 3.13
N LEU A 449 9.97 -2.76 3.08
CA LEU A 449 10.55 -3.44 4.25
C LEU A 449 10.86 -2.44 5.36
N ILE A 450 11.48 -1.31 5.02
CA ILE A 450 11.84 -0.25 5.96
C ILE A 450 10.57 0.35 6.57
N ASN A 451 9.60 0.71 5.73
CA ASN A 451 8.32 1.27 6.17
C ASN A 451 7.54 0.31 7.08
N LEU A 452 7.57 -0.98 6.79
CA LEU A 452 6.93 -1.99 7.64
C LEU A 452 7.63 -2.13 8.99
N VAL A 453 8.96 -2.13 9.01
CA VAL A 453 9.75 -2.20 10.25
C VAL A 453 9.52 -0.96 11.11
N ASP A 454 9.43 0.24 10.51
CA ASP A 454 9.05 1.46 11.24
C ASP A 454 7.60 1.41 11.75
N PHE A 455 6.68 0.81 11.00
CA PHE A 455 5.32 0.58 11.51
C PHE A 455 5.30 -0.41 12.68
N ILE A 456 6.08 -1.50 12.62
CA ILE A 456 6.23 -2.45 13.74
C ILE A 456 6.79 -1.74 14.97
N HIS A 457 7.75 -0.84 14.76
CA HIS A 457 8.28 -0.02 15.84
C HIS A 457 7.19 0.81 16.54
N GLN A 458 6.29 1.42 15.78
CA GLN A 458 5.14 2.17 16.32
C GLN A 458 4.13 1.27 17.06
N LEU A 459 4.04 -0.01 16.71
CA LEU A 459 3.14 -0.97 17.37
C LEU A 459 3.67 -1.46 18.72
N ILE A 460 4.97 -1.49 18.92
CA ILE A 460 5.61 -2.04 20.14
C ILE A 460 5.09 -1.38 21.43
N PRO A 461 4.98 -0.05 21.56
CA PRO A 461 4.43 0.57 22.77
C PRO A 461 2.98 0.17 23.07
N ILE A 462 2.25 -0.32 22.05
CA ILE A 462 0.83 -0.64 22.09
C ILE A 462 0.64 -2.14 22.38
N THR A 463 1.28 -3.02 21.60
CA THR A 463 1.12 -4.48 21.70
C THR A 463 2.18 -5.15 22.60
N GLY A 464 3.15 -4.38 23.08
CA GLY A 464 4.37 -4.90 23.70
C GLY A 464 5.34 -5.52 22.68
N SER A 465 6.48 -5.99 23.19
CA SER A 465 7.53 -6.62 22.38
C SER A 465 7.18 -8.02 21.84
N SER A 466 6.02 -8.56 22.23
CA SER A 466 5.51 -9.86 21.79
C SER A 466 5.34 -9.93 20.26
N ILE A 467 4.94 -8.82 19.63
CA ILE A 467 4.76 -8.73 18.17
C ILE A 467 6.06 -9.02 17.41
N MET A 468 7.20 -8.57 17.92
CA MET A 468 8.51 -8.84 17.29
C MET A 468 8.88 -10.31 17.39
N VAL A 469 8.65 -10.94 18.55
CA VAL A 469 8.94 -12.37 18.74
C VAL A 469 8.08 -13.23 17.83
N GLU A 470 6.77 -12.96 17.78
CA GLU A 470 5.86 -13.73 16.92
C GLU A 470 6.16 -13.52 15.44
N LEU A 471 6.48 -12.29 15.02
CA LEU A 471 6.85 -12.00 13.64
C LEU A 471 8.15 -12.68 13.23
N ALA A 472 9.18 -12.59 14.07
CA ALA A 472 10.45 -13.28 13.84
C ALA A 472 10.24 -14.81 13.82
N SER A 473 9.41 -15.35 14.71
CA SER A 473 9.08 -16.78 14.75
C SER A 473 8.39 -17.22 13.48
N HIS A 474 7.50 -16.38 12.95
CA HIS A 474 6.82 -16.66 11.71
C HIS A 474 7.80 -16.64 10.52
N CYS A 475 8.71 -15.65 10.46
CA CYS A 475 9.72 -15.56 9.41
C CYS A 475 10.65 -16.78 9.40
N VAL A 476 11.15 -17.20 10.56
CA VAL A 476 12.00 -18.40 10.70
C VAL A 476 11.25 -19.67 10.30
N SER A 477 9.98 -19.78 10.69
CA SER A 477 9.15 -20.92 10.30
C SER A 477 8.95 -20.98 8.78
N ILE A 478 8.80 -19.83 8.11
CA ILE A 478 8.65 -19.77 6.65
C ILE A 478 9.97 -20.13 5.96
N ASP A 479 11.08 -19.55 6.40
CA ASP A 479 12.40 -19.79 5.82
C ASP A 479 12.79 -21.27 5.84
N ARG A 480 12.48 -21.97 6.93
CA ARG A 480 12.73 -23.41 7.10
C ARG A 480 11.64 -24.33 6.51
N SER A 481 10.59 -23.77 5.92
CA SER A 481 9.48 -24.55 5.33
C SER A 481 9.67 -24.82 3.84
N THR A 482 8.76 -25.61 3.25
CA THR A 482 8.65 -25.82 1.80
C THR A 482 7.94 -24.69 1.06
N ALA A 483 7.85 -23.49 1.67
CA ALA A 483 7.25 -22.31 1.05
C ALA A 483 7.95 -21.90 -0.26
N SER A 484 7.24 -21.14 -1.09
CA SER A 484 7.77 -20.62 -2.35
C SER A 484 9.06 -19.82 -2.13
N ARG A 485 9.94 -19.81 -3.14
CA ARG A 485 11.22 -19.10 -3.07
C ARG A 485 11.04 -17.61 -2.78
N GLU A 486 10.01 -17.01 -3.35
CA GLU A 486 9.63 -15.60 -3.13
C GLU A 486 9.27 -15.35 -1.67
N ARG A 487 8.39 -16.18 -1.09
CA ARG A 487 7.93 -16.06 0.30
C ARG A 487 9.07 -16.28 1.30
N ARG A 488 9.97 -17.21 1.02
CA ARG A 488 11.20 -17.40 1.82
C ARG A 488 12.15 -16.22 1.71
N GLY A 489 12.37 -15.70 0.51
CA GLY A 489 13.19 -14.51 0.28
C GLY A 489 12.64 -13.27 1.02
N ALA A 490 11.34 -13.04 0.93
CA ALA A 490 10.64 -11.97 1.63
C ALA A 490 10.74 -12.09 3.17
N ALA A 491 10.50 -13.29 3.72
CA ALA A 491 10.62 -13.55 5.15
C ALA A 491 12.06 -13.36 5.67
N ALA A 492 13.07 -13.85 4.93
CA ALA A 492 14.47 -13.68 5.27
C ALA A 492 14.91 -12.20 5.21
N ALA A 493 14.45 -11.45 4.19
CA ALA A 493 14.73 -10.03 4.05
C ALA A 493 14.09 -9.22 5.19
N LEU A 494 12.83 -9.49 5.53
CA LEU A 494 12.15 -8.87 6.66
C LEU A 494 12.84 -9.19 7.99
N LEU A 495 13.25 -10.44 8.21
CA LEU A 495 13.97 -10.82 9.42
C LEU A 495 15.31 -10.09 9.53
N THR A 496 16.04 -9.97 8.41
CA THR A 496 17.32 -9.24 8.37
C THR A 496 17.13 -7.77 8.73
N GLU A 497 16.12 -7.11 8.16
CA GLU A 497 15.85 -5.70 8.46
C GLU A 497 15.34 -5.50 9.90
N LEU A 498 14.56 -6.45 10.43
CA LEU A 498 14.16 -6.46 11.85
C LEU A 498 15.36 -6.60 12.78
N GLN A 499 16.29 -7.51 12.52
CA GLN A 499 17.50 -7.69 13.33
C GLN A 499 18.44 -6.49 13.21
N LYS A 500 18.48 -5.84 12.05
CA LYS A 500 19.21 -4.60 11.85
C LYS A 500 18.63 -3.49 12.71
N ARG A 501 17.30 -3.30 12.72
CA ARG A 501 16.61 -2.25 13.49
C ARG A 501 16.51 -2.52 14.99
N PHE A 502 16.36 -3.78 15.38
CA PHE A 502 16.19 -4.24 16.75
C PHE A 502 17.27 -5.29 17.10
N PRO A 503 18.48 -4.84 17.48
CA PRO A 503 19.59 -5.75 17.78
C PRO A 503 19.31 -6.71 18.95
N CYS A 504 18.41 -6.32 19.87
CA CYS A 504 17.94 -7.16 20.99
C CYS A 504 17.17 -8.43 20.54
N LEU A 505 16.79 -8.52 19.26
CA LEU A 505 16.11 -9.68 18.68
C LEU A 505 17.12 -10.73 18.24
N HIS A 506 17.31 -11.75 19.09
CA HIS A 506 18.19 -12.87 18.76
C HIS A 506 17.39 -14.03 18.17
N VAL A 507 17.82 -14.48 16.99
CA VAL A 507 17.34 -15.69 16.34
C VAL A 507 18.48 -16.69 16.32
N SER A 508 18.29 -17.82 17.01
CA SER A 508 19.29 -18.88 17.00
C SER A 508 19.40 -19.50 15.59
N PRO A 509 20.62 -19.60 15.02
CA PRO A 509 20.83 -20.20 13.71
C PRO A 509 20.32 -21.65 13.61
N CYS A 510 20.39 -22.40 14.72
CA CYS A 510 20.12 -23.83 14.78
C CYS A 510 18.82 -24.20 15.54
N SER A 511 18.17 -23.25 16.20
CA SER A 511 16.95 -23.49 16.98
C SER A 511 15.78 -22.63 16.49
N MET A 512 14.53 -23.00 16.77
CA MET A 512 13.38 -22.07 16.67
C MET A 512 13.29 -21.13 17.88
N ARG A 513 14.24 -21.20 18.82
CA ARG A 513 14.30 -20.28 19.96
C ARG A 513 14.63 -18.87 19.48
N ILE A 514 13.68 -17.99 19.74
CA ILE A 514 13.81 -16.54 19.59
C ILE A 514 13.74 -15.96 20.98
N SER A 515 14.71 -15.14 21.30
CA SER A 515 14.79 -14.46 22.59
C SER A 515 14.99 -12.97 22.38
N ILE A 516 14.20 -12.17 23.06
CA ILE A 516 14.53 -10.77 23.30
C ILE A 516 15.42 -10.75 24.54
N GLN A 517 16.66 -10.30 24.39
CA GLN A 517 17.58 -10.12 25.51
C GLN A 517 18.02 -8.64 25.54
N GLY A 518 17.85 -7.98 26.69
CA GLY A 518 18.14 -6.56 26.88
C GLY A 518 16.92 -5.63 26.85
N GLY A 519 17.17 -4.34 27.11
CA GLY A 519 16.16 -3.27 27.04
C GLY A 519 15.80 -2.89 25.61
N HIS A 520 14.61 -2.33 25.43
CA HIS A 520 14.04 -2.00 24.12
C HIS A 520 14.64 -0.69 23.56
N ASN A 521 15.88 -0.73 23.07
CA ASN A 521 16.55 0.47 22.55
C ASN A 521 16.69 0.42 21.02
N GLU A 522 16.19 1.46 20.35
CA GLU A 522 16.48 1.72 18.93
C GLU A 522 17.99 1.71 18.70
N ILE A 523 18.47 1.36 17.50
CA ILE A 523 19.92 1.44 17.16
C ILE A 523 20.52 2.79 17.58
N SER A 524 19.81 3.91 17.37
CA SER A 524 20.24 5.26 17.75
C SER A 524 20.29 5.48 19.26
N GLY A 525 19.33 4.90 20.00
CA GLY A 525 19.26 4.94 21.45
C GLY A 525 20.34 4.06 22.10
N ALA A 526 20.53 2.85 21.59
CA ALA A 526 21.57 1.92 22.01
C ALA A 526 22.97 2.44 21.64
N ASP A 527 23.15 3.04 20.46
CA ASP A 527 24.39 3.70 20.07
C ASP A 527 24.67 4.87 21.03
N LYS A 528 23.69 5.73 21.31
CA LYS A 528 23.84 6.85 22.24
C LYS A 528 24.15 6.37 23.66
N GLU A 529 23.46 5.34 24.14
CA GLU A 529 23.67 4.75 25.46
C GLU A 529 25.06 4.11 25.54
N LEU A 530 25.49 3.36 24.51
CA LEU A 530 26.82 2.78 24.46
C LEU A 530 27.91 3.85 24.39
N THR A 531 27.73 4.89 23.56
CA THR A 531 28.64 6.04 23.52
C THR A 531 28.68 6.75 24.88
N THR A 532 27.56 6.85 25.59
CA THR A 532 27.49 7.46 26.93
C THR A 532 28.19 6.59 27.97
N MET A 533 27.95 5.27 27.98
CA MET A 533 28.63 4.33 28.87
C MET A 533 30.13 4.27 28.59
N LEU A 534 30.52 4.26 27.32
CA LEU A 534 31.91 4.42 26.91
C LEU A 534 32.44 5.75 27.43
N GLY A 535 31.74 6.88 27.26
CA GLY A 535 32.13 8.17 27.85
C GLY A 535 32.32 8.11 29.37
N CYS A 536 31.40 7.47 30.09
CA CYS A 536 31.47 7.28 31.54
C CYS A 536 32.72 6.51 31.98
N LEU A 537 33.18 5.50 31.21
CA LEU A 537 34.42 4.78 31.54
C LEU A 537 35.63 5.71 31.66
N PHE A 538 35.70 6.76 30.84
CA PHE A 538 36.88 7.63 30.77
C PHE A 538 36.70 8.94 31.56
N GLU A 539 35.46 9.40 31.74
CA GLU A 539 35.16 10.64 32.46
C GLU A 539 34.88 10.42 33.96
N CYS A 540 34.50 9.20 34.37
CA CYS A 540 34.19 8.93 35.77
C CYS A 540 35.45 8.85 36.63
N LYS A 541 35.39 9.47 37.81
CA LYS A 541 36.47 9.46 38.82
C LYS A 541 36.30 8.35 39.86
N ASP A 542 35.15 7.68 39.87
CA ASP A 542 34.85 6.60 40.81
C ASP A 542 35.13 5.23 40.17
N ASP A 543 35.98 4.44 40.82
CA ASP A 543 36.36 3.09 40.38
C ASP A 543 35.15 2.13 40.39
N SER A 544 34.16 2.34 41.28
CA SER A 544 32.94 1.51 41.34
C SER A 544 32.07 1.69 40.11
N ASP A 545 31.93 2.93 39.64
CA ASP A 545 31.13 3.26 38.46
C ASP A 545 31.81 2.75 37.19
N VAL A 546 33.14 2.83 37.12
CA VAL A 546 33.92 2.26 36.01
C VAL A 546 33.75 0.74 35.97
N ALA A 547 33.83 0.05 37.10
CA ALA A 547 33.62 -1.40 37.16
C ALA A 547 32.20 -1.80 36.72
N SER A 548 31.17 -1.12 37.23
CA SER A 548 29.78 -1.36 36.84
C SER A 548 29.53 -1.10 35.35
N ALA A 549 30.18 -0.08 34.77
CA ALA A 549 30.09 0.22 33.35
C ALA A 549 30.81 -0.85 32.50
N ILE A 550 31.99 -1.33 32.94
CA ILE A 550 32.69 -2.45 32.28
C ILE A 550 31.83 -3.71 32.28
N ASP A 551 31.20 -4.07 33.40
CA ASP A 551 30.34 -5.26 33.48
C ASP A 551 29.14 -5.14 32.53
N SER A 552 28.51 -3.96 32.52
CA SER A 552 27.37 -3.66 31.63
C SER A 552 27.77 -3.72 30.16
N LEU A 553 28.92 -3.14 29.80
CA LEU A 553 29.43 -3.15 28.43
C LEU A 553 29.89 -4.55 28.00
N THR A 554 30.49 -5.34 28.90
CA THR A 554 30.88 -6.73 28.64
C THR A 554 29.65 -7.59 28.36
N HIS A 555 28.59 -7.39 29.14
CA HIS A 555 27.28 -8.00 28.87
C HIS A 555 26.78 -7.58 27.48
N ILE A 556 26.80 -6.28 27.15
CA ILE A 556 26.35 -5.79 25.83
C ILE A 556 27.19 -6.36 24.69
N ILE A 557 28.51 -6.52 24.84
CA ILE A 557 29.37 -7.14 23.82
C ILE A 557 28.95 -8.59 23.57
N HIS A 558 28.70 -9.35 24.64
CA HIS A 558 28.34 -10.75 24.51
C HIS A 558 27.01 -10.94 23.75
N PHE A 559 26.05 -10.03 23.97
CA PHE A 559 24.71 -10.15 23.38
C PHE A 559 24.55 -9.35 22.07
N ASN A 560 25.15 -8.17 21.93
CA ASN A 560 24.89 -7.21 20.86
C ASN A 560 26.17 -6.80 20.11
N LYS A 561 26.98 -7.78 19.69
CA LYS A 561 28.26 -7.58 18.98
C LYS A 561 28.21 -6.52 17.87
N LYS A 562 27.16 -6.53 17.04
CA LYS A 562 27.01 -5.59 15.91
C LYS A 562 26.83 -4.12 16.30
N ILE A 563 26.19 -3.82 17.43
CA ILE A 563 26.11 -2.43 17.93
C ILE A 563 27.50 -1.98 18.37
N VAL A 564 28.22 -2.84 19.08
CA VAL A 564 29.55 -2.50 19.59
C VAL A 564 30.56 -2.32 18.45
N LEU A 565 30.46 -3.13 17.39
CA LEU A 565 31.27 -2.96 16.18
C LEU A 565 31.08 -1.58 15.52
N ARG A 566 29.89 -0.98 15.60
CA ARG A 566 29.67 0.40 15.09
C ARG A 566 30.35 1.47 15.95
N GLN A 567 30.75 1.12 17.17
CA GLN A 567 31.36 2.02 18.15
C GLN A 567 32.89 1.83 18.25
N LEU A 568 33.47 0.94 17.42
CA LEU A 568 34.92 0.81 17.20
C LEU A 568 35.63 2.17 17.00
N PRO A 569 35.12 3.10 16.16
CA PRO A 569 35.75 4.42 15.98
C PRO A 569 35.73 5.31 17.23
N VAL A 570 34.80 5.05 18.16
CA VAL A 570 34.74 5.76 19.44
C VAL A 570 35.76 5.16 20.40
N MET A 571 35.82 3.82 20.49
CA MET A 571 36.81 3.12 21.32
C MET A 571 38.26 3.46 20.93
N SER A 572 38.56 3.52 19.63
CA SER A 572 39.91 3.88 19.14
C SER A 572 40.31 5.31 19.54
N ARG A 573 39.41 6.28 19.38
CA ARG A 573 39.62 7.67 19.83
C ARG A 573 39.80 7.78 21.34
N LEU A 574 39.10 6.96 22.10
CA LEU A 574 39.19 6.97 23.57
C LEU A 574 40.55 6.43 24.05
N ILE A 575 41.10 5.39 23.41
CA ILE A 575 42.45 4.91 23.71
C ILE A 575 43.50 5.98 23.38
N ALA A 576 43.41 6.59 22.19
CA ALA A 576 44.34 7.67 21.81
C ALA A 576 44.36 8.80 22.85
N ARG A 577 43.18 9.19 23.35
CA ARG A 577 43.04 10.20 24.41
C ARG A 577 43.63 9.76 25.75
N ILE A 578 43.60 8.47 26.10
CA ILE A 578 44.32 7.96 27.28
C ILE A 578 45.82 8.13 27.08
N SER A 579 46.33 7.72 25.92
CA SER A 579 47.77 7.73 25.61
C SER A 579 48.39 9.12 25.66
N GLU A 580 47.60 10.17 25.43
CA GLU A 580 48.01 11.58 25.55
C GLU A 580 48.18 12.08 26.99
N ASN A 581 47.64 11.38 28.00
CA ASN A 581 47.77 11.83 29.40
C ASN A 581 49.20 11.62 29.94
N PRO A 582 49.69 12.50 30.84
CA PRO A 582 51.03 12.35 31.40
C PRO A 582 51.15 11.08 32.26
N SER A 583 52.26 10.34 32.10
CA SER A 583 52.48 9.03 32.73
C SER A 583 52.40 9.03 34.26
N SER A 584 52.64 10.18 34.90
CA SER A 584 52.52 10.35 36.36
C SER A 584 51.08 10.19 36.85
N GLN A 585 50.07 10.58 36.05
CA GLN A 585 48.66 10.46 36.41
C GLN A 585 48.10 9.06 36.15
N LEU A 586 48.71 8.33 35.19
CA LEU A 586 48.26 7.00 34.77
C LEU A 586 48.80 5.88 35.65
N LYS A 587 50.05 6.00 36.14
CA LYS A 587 50.69 4.99 36.98
C LYS A 587 49.97 4.74 38.32
N GLU A 588 49.23 5.72 38.81
CA GLU A 588 48.48 5.63 40.08
C GLU A 588 47.01 5.20 39.90
N CYS A 589 46.48 5.19 38.67
CA CYS A 589 45.07 4.96 38.40
C CYS A 589 44.78 3.53 37.92
N ARG A 590 44.34 2.66 38.84
CA ARG A 590 43.94 1.26 38.55
C ARG A 590 42.87 1.15 37.45
N ARG A 591 41.94 2.11 37.39
CA ARG A 591 40.87 2.20 36.37
C ARG A 591 41.35 2.07 34.93
N PHE A 592 42.48 2.69 34.56
CA PHE A 592 42.95 2.64 33.17
C PHE A 592 43.39 1.22 32.78
N ARG A 593 43.90 0.43 33.74
CA ARG A 593 44.22 -0.97 33.50
C ARG A 593 42.97 -1.79 33.22
N TRP A 594 41.89 -1.55 33.96
CA TRP A 594 40.61 -2.21 33.74
C TRP A 594 40.03 -1.86 32.37
N ILE A 595 40.09 -0.59 31.97
CA ILE A 595 39.61 -0.13 30.67
C ILE A 595 40.42 -0.78 29.53
N ILE A 596 41.75 -0.77 29.61
CA ILE A 596 42.61 -1.38 28.58
C ILE A 596 42.37 -2.90 28.48
N ASN A 597 42.30 -3.59 29.62
CA ASN A 597 42.01 -5.03 29.64
C ASN A 597 40.61 -5.35 29.08
N PHE A 598 39.62 -4.53 29.40
CA PHE A 598 38.28 -4.62 28.83
C PHE A 598 38.32 -4.45 27.31
N LEU A 599 38.99 -3.42 26.79
CA LEU A 599 39.07 -3.17 25.35
C LEU A 599 39.77 -4.31 24.61
N ILE A 600 40.89 -4.81 25.13
CA ILE A 600 41.59 -5.96 24.53
C ILE A 600 40.67 -7.19 24.49
N SER A 601 40.03 -7.53 25.62
CA SER A 601 39.13 -8.70 25.70
C SER A 601 37.93 -8.54 24.76
N SER A 602 37.38 -7.33 24.69
CA SER A 602 36.26 -6.99 23.80
C SER A 602 36.63 -7.17 22.33
N MET A 603 37.84 -6.76 21.93
CA MET A 603 38.28 -6.89 20.54
C MET A 603 38.53 -8.33 20.15
N ILE A 604 39.08 -9.15 21.05
CA ILE A 604 39.22 -10.60 20.83
C ILE A 604 37.83 -11.23 20.63
N ASP A 605 36.85 -10.92 21.47
CA ASP A 605 35.48 -11.46 21.37
C ASP A 605 34.71 -11.02 20.10
N LEU A 606 35.11 -9.90 19.52
CA LEU A 606 34.49 -9.30 18.34
C LEU A 606 35.23 -9.62 17.03
N MET A 607 36.45 -10.17 17.11
CA MET A 607 37.38 -10.33 15.98
C MET A 607 36.76 -11.04 14.76
N ASP A 608 36.03 -12.13 15.01
CA ASP A 608 35.40 -12.96 13.98
C ASP A 608 34.18 -12.30 13.31
N GLU A 609 33.60 -11.28 13.94
CA GLU A 609 32.42 -10.57 13.44
C GLU A 609 32.78 -9.29 12.66
N ILE A 610 34.06 -8.88 12.69
CA ILE A 610 34.55 -7.73 11.92
C ILE A 610 34.61 -8.14 10.44
N PRO A 611 33.95 -7.44 9.51
CA PRO A 611 34.11 -7.72 8.09
C PRO A 611 35.48 -7.24 7.61
N SER A 612 36.11 -8.00 6.72
CA SER A 612 37.43 -7.70 6.14
C SER A 612 37.50 -6.39 5.35
N THR A 613 36.37 -5.74 5.09
CA THR A 613 36.31 -4.41 4.47
C THR A 613 36.40 -3.25 5.47
N ASN A 614 36.42 -3.53 6.78
CA ASN A 614 36.33 -2.52 7.84
C ASN A 614 37.34 -2.76 9.00
N THR A 615 38.59 -3.04 8.65
CA THR A 615 39.71 -3.24 9.58
C THR A 615 40.42 -1.95 10.00
N VAL A 616 40.19 -0.84 9.28
CA VAL A 616 40.86 0.46 9.52
C VAL A 616 40.69 0.99 10.95
N ASP A 617 39.49 0.87 11.55
CA ASP A 617 39.27 1.35 12.92
C ASP A 617 39.82 0.39 13.98
N LEU A 618 39.96 -0.90 13.64
CA LEU A 618 40.68 -1.88 14.45
C LEU A 618 42.18 -1.59 14.45
N ASP A 619 42.77 -1.29 13.28
CA ASP A 619 44.18 -0.89 13.16
C ASP A 619 44.49 0.34 14.02
N ARG A 620 43.65 1.38 13.95
CA ARG A 620 43.79 2.59 14.78
C ARG A 620 43.70 2.30 16.28
N LEU A 621 42.85 1.34 16.65
CA LEU A 621 42.69 0.95 18.05
C LEU A 621 43.96 0.22 18.54
N ILE A 622 44.45 -0.75 17.76
CA ILE A 622 45.67 -1.50 18.08
C ILE A 622 46.89 -0.58 18.12
N ASP A 623 47.05 0.34 17.16
CA ASP A 623 48.14 1.34 17.19
C ASP A 623 48.06 2.24 18.43
N GLY A 624 46.85 2.65 18.82
CA GLY A 624 46.64 3.38 20.07
C GLY A 624 47.03 2.58 21.32
N LEU A 625 46.81 1.26 21.33
CA LEU A 625 47.24 0.37 22.42
C LEU A 625 48.77 0.21 22.46
N LEU A 626 49.41 0.12 21.29
CA LEU A 626 50.87 0.08 21.19
C LEU A 626 51.50 1.40 21.67
N ASP A 627 50.95 2.54 21.27
CA ASP A 627 51.38 3.86 21.74
C ASP A 627 51.18 4.03 23.26
N PHE A 628 50.07 3.50 23.80
CA PHE A 628 49.85 3.46 25.24
C PHE A 628 50.92 2.63 25.96
N TYR A 629 51.24 1.45 25.43
CA TYR A 629 52.24 0.54 25.98
C TYR A 629 53.62 1.21 26.07
N GLU A 630 54.10 1.78 24.98
CA GLU A 630 55.41 2.43 24.92
C GLU A 630 55.53 3.59 25.89
N LYS A 631 54.52 4.47 25.93
CA LYS A 631 54.56 5.68 26.75
C LYS A 631 54.40 5.42 28.24
N HIS A 632 53.62 4.40 28.61
CA HIS A 632 53.13 4.28 30.00
C HIS A 632 53.45 2.97 30.69
N VAL A 633 53.74 1.90 29.94
CA VAL A 633 53.85 0.54 30.49
C VAL A 633 55.24 -0.06 30.33
N SER A 634 56.01 0.31 29.30
CA SER A 634 57.37 -0.21 29.14
C SER A 634 58.27 0.14 30.35
N GLY A 635 59.04 -0.85 30.82
CA GLY A 635 59.87 -0.77 32.02
C GLY A 635 59.11 -0.76 33.36
N THR A 636 57.80 -1.04 33.36
CA THR A 636 56.99 -1.15 34.58
C THR A 636 56.78 -2.61 35.00
N ARG A 637 56.20 -2.83 36.19
CA ARG A 637 55.94 -4.19 36.70
C ARG A 637 54.87 -4.95 35.92
N ASP A 638 54.01 -4.24 35.19
CA ASP A 638 52.88 -4.82 34.46
C ASP A 638 53.21 -5.08 32.97
N GLU A 639 54.45 -4.80 32.56
CA GLU A 639 54.92 -4.91 31.18
C GLU A 639 54.67 -6.30 30.58
N ILE A 640 55.04 -7.36 31.32
CA ILE A 640 54.88 -8.75 30.84
C ILE A 640 53.39 -9.10 30.64
N GLU A 641 52.52 -8.71 31.56
CA GLU A 641 51.10 -9.08 31.51
C GLU A 641 50.38 -8.39 30.35
N LEU A 642 50.61 -7.07 30.19
CA LEU A 642 49.97 -6.33 29.11
C LEU A 642 50.56 -6.68 27.74
N SER A 643 51.87 -6.92 27.66
CA SER A 643 52.51 -7.39 26.42
C SER A 643 51.89 -8.70 25.95
N ARG A 644 51.69 -9.67 26.83
CA ARG A 644 51.02 -10.93 26.48
C ARG A 644 49.61 -10.69 25.94
N ARG A 645 48.81 -9.86 26.60
CA ARG A 645 47.43 -9.54 26.21
C ARG A 645 47.34 -8.86 24.83
N ILE A 646 48.24 -7.94 24.53
CA ILE A 646 48.28 -7.26 23.23
C ILE A 646 48.75 -8.22 22.14
N LEU A 647 49.73 -9.09 22.43
CA LEU A 647 50.17 -10.14 21.51
C LEU A 647 49.05 -11.17 21.23
N ASP A 648 48.27 -11.55 22.23
CA ASP A 648 47.08 -12.41 22.04
C ASP A 648 46.07 -11.78 21.08
N LEU A 649 45.82 -10.47 21.20
CA LEU A 649 44.96 -9.72 20.30
C LEU A 649 45.51 -9.70 18.86
N LEU A 650 46.82 -9.48 18.69
CA LEU A 650 47.48 -9.51 17.38
C LEU A 650 47.42 -10.91 16.75
N LEU A 651 47.55 -11.96 17.55
CA LEU A 651 47.44 -13.34 17.09
C LEU A 651 46.00 -13.66 16.64
N SER A 652 44.99 -13.22 17.38
CA SER A 652 43.58 -13.29 16.92
C SER A 652 43.38 -12.48 15.64
N TYR A 653 44.00 -11.31 15.51
CA TYR A 653 43.90 -10.49 14.30
C TYR A 653 44.51 -11.17 13.07
N LEU A 654 45.70 -11.76 13.21
CA LEU A 654 46.34 -12.57 12.16
C LEU A 654 45.52 -13.80 11.77
N SER A 655 44.83 -14.40 12.74
CA SER A 655 43.99 -15.58 12.51
C SER A 655 42.74 -15.26 11.71
N SER A 656 42.04 -14.16 12.04
CA SER A 656 40.76 -13.80 11.42
C SER A 656 40.92 -12.91 10.17
N HIS A 657 41.93 -12.04 10.11
CA HIS A 657 42.16 -11.03 9.04
C HIS A 657 43.61 -11.00 8.56
N ARG A 658 44.13 -12.15 8.11
CA ARG A 658 45.54 -12.39 7.83
C ARG A 658 46.25 -11.36 6.96
N THR A 659 45.62 -10.86 5.89
CA THR A 659 46.25 -9.93 4.94
C THR A 659 46.45 -8.56 5.58
N ASP A 660 45.38 -8.00 6.15
CA ASP A 660 45.37 -6.66 6.75
C ASP A 660 46.26 -6.61 7.99
N ALA A 661 46.19 -7.66 8.83
CA ALA A 661 47.03 -7.76 10.03
C ALA A 661 48.53 -7.81 9.70
N ARG A 662 48.92 -8.49 8.61
CA ARG A 662 50.32 -8.49 8.14
C ARG A 662 50.74 -7.10 7.67
N GLU A 663 49.92 -6.46 6.83
CA GLU A 663 50.19 -5.11 6.36
C GLU A 663 50.33 -4.12 7.53
N PHE A 664 49.45 -4.20 8.53
CA PHE A 664 49.52 -3.39 9.74
C PHE A 664 50.84 -3.61 10.51
N ILE A 665 51.22 -4.86 10.78
CA ILE A 665 52.47 -5.19 11.51
C ILE A 665 53.68 -4.68 10.72
N HIS A 666 53.69 -4.84 9.39
CA HIS A 666 54.76 -4.35 8.52
C HIS A 666 54.89 -2.81 8.52
N VAL A 667 53.78 -2.06 8.60
CA VAL A 667 53.78 -0.60 8.42
C VAL A 667 53.92 0.18 9.73
N LEU A 668 53.34 -0.30 10.84
CA LEU A 668 53.22 0.49 12.07
C LEU A 668 53.95 -0.09 13.29
N GLY A 669 54.12 -1.42 13.35
CA GLY A 669 54.31 -2.11 14.62
C GLY A 669 55.56 -2.99 14.77
N GLY A 670 56.34 -3.27 13.72
CA GLY A 670 57.46 -4.23 13.76
C GLY A 670 58.36 -4.11 14.99
N ASP A 671 59.05 -2.97 15.13
CA ASP A 671 59.99 -2.72 16.24
C ASP A 671 59.29 -2.73 17.63
N ARG A 672 58.06 -2.23 17.71
CA ARG A 672 57.30 -2.12 18.98
C ARG A 672 56.86 -3.51 19.47
N VAL A 673 56.36 -4.33 18.54
CA VAL A 673 55.88 -5.68 18.79
C VAL A 673 57.05 -6.63 19.06
N GLU A 674 58.19 -6.45 18.37
CA GLU A 674 59.41 -7.22 18.62
C GLU A 674 59.89 -7.03 20.08
N GLY A 675 59.93 -5.79 20.57
CA GLY A 675 60.26 -5.51 21.97
C GLY A 675 59.31 -6.20 22.97
N MET A 676 58.02 -6.33 22.64
CA MET A 676 57.06 -7.06 23.47
C MET A 676 57.30 -8.58 23.48
N ILE A 677 57.65 -9.15 22.33
CA ILE A 677 57.99 -10.59 22.20
C ILE A 677 59.23 -10.91 23.02
N GLU A 678 60.26 -10.05 22.99
CA GLU A 678 61.49 -10.22 23.77
C GLU A 678 61.27 -10.16 25.29
N VAL A 679 60.28 -9.38 25.73
CA VAL A 679 59.89 -9.26 27.14
C VAL A 679 59.08 -10.48 27.60
N VAL A 680 58.16 -10.98 26.77
CA VAL A 680 57.27 -12.09 27.14
C VAL A 680 57.95 -13.46 27.01
N ARG A 681 58.82 -13.65 26.01
CA ARG A 681 59.60 -14.89 25.74
C ARG A 681 58.76 -16.17 25.75
N ASP A 682 57.65 -16.13 25.03
CA ASP A 682 56.70 -17.23 24.93
C ASP A 682 56.62 -17.71 23.47
N GLU A 683 56.82 -19.01 23.26
CA GLU A 683 56.84 -19.66 21.93
C GLU A 683 55.46 -19.59 21.26
N ALA A 684 54.39 -19.34 22.02
CA ALA A 684 53.04 -19.16 21.47
C ALA A 684 52.93 -18.00 20.45
N PHE A 685 53.89 -17.05 20.46
CA PHE A 685 53.89 -15.89 19.57
C PHE A 685 54.88 -16.01 18.40
N ASP A 686 55.44 -17.20 18.16
CA ASP A 686 56.37 -17.46 17.05
C ASP A 686 55.76 -17.14 15.68
N GLU A 687 54.45 -17.26 15.51
CA GLU A 687 53.76 -16.88 14.27
C GLU A 687 53.86 -15.36 14.00
N ILE A 688 53.77 -14.52 15.03
CA ILE A 688 53.95 -13.07 14.91
C ILE A 688 55.42 -12.77 14.59
N LYS A 689 56.34 -13.46 15.26
CA LYS A 689 57.78 -13.34 15.02
C LYS A 689 58.15 -13.69 13.59
N LEU A 690 57.60 -14.76 13.02
CA LEU A 690 57.80 -15.12 11.61
C LEU A 690 57.29 -14.08 10.62
N VAL A 691 56.24 -13.33 10.98
CA VAL A 691 55.74 -12.21 10.16
C VAL A 691 56.71 -11.03 10.24
N ILE A 692 57.27 -10.73 11.42
CA ILE A 692 58.28 -9.68 11.60
C ILE A 692 59.58 -10.04 10.87
N ASP A 693 60.08 -11.27 11.03
CA ASP A 693 61.31 -11.78 10.38
C ASP A 693 61.20 -11.85 8.83
N SER A 694 59.99 -11.72 8.29
CA SER A 694 59.75 -11.68 6.83
C SER A 694 59.83 -10.27 6.22
N ILE A 695 60.04 -9.24 7.06
CA ILE A 695 60.43 -7.87 6.71
C ILE A 695 61.91 -7.83 6.34
#